data_AF-A0A6B8RVB2-F1
#
_entry.id   AF-A0A6B8RVB2-F1
#
_cell.length_a   1.000
_cell.length_b   1.000
_cell.length_c   1.000
_cell.angle_alpha   90.00
_cell.angle_beta   90.00
_cell.angle_gamma   90.00
#
_symmetry.space_group_name_H-M   'P 1'
#
loop_
_entity.id
_entity.type
_entity.pdbx_description
1 polymer ?
#
loop_
_entity_poly.entity_id
_entity_poly.type
_entity_poly.pdbx_seq_one_letter_code
_entity_poly.pdbx_strand_id
1 'polypeptide(L)'
;MFLEKRVYQGSSGRVYPHPVIEKIEDEKKPQDYKMVILENEYVRIEIMPEIGGRIYRALDKTNDYDFVYYNRVIKPALVGLAGPWISGGIEFNWPQHHRPNTYGPVEYRIVENEDGSATVWTSEIDRMYGTKVTAGFTLHPGKAYLEIHAQLYNRTPEPQTFLWWANPAVAVNDHTQSVFPPDVTAVFDHGKRDVSRFPIATGTYYKMDYSEGVDISRYKNIPVPTSYMAYKSDYNFVGGYDHGVEAGLLHVANHHVSPGKKQWTWGNGEFGQAWDRNLTDEDGPYIELMTGVYTDNQPDFTWLQPYEEKSFTQYFMPYKNIGVVKNATIDAAVNLELDEATGQIIVQAYATSVFEGATIELKSKKQGYVLETTTLSPTATFRTSVTLEHGDQLHDLMLTIYDTNKTILVAYQPKKAEIEQIPDAAKPLPTPEELTSIEQLYLAGLHLEQYRHATFEPEAYYLEGLKRDSSDIRINIAYGTLLLRRGLFTESEVHFRKAVQSISWRNTNPYDSEAHYQLGVSLKQQGRLEEAFTIFYKAVWSAAWQDSGYYSLAQIACWTQSYAEALELVERSLIRNSHNYKARHLKTALLRKLGKFDDAIKFAEETLSLDIADFGAQNEVILIQLAQNNHASAQTKLEELTRFMRGDIHNYLNLAADYAGCGLFNEAIEVLERVAPNAYPMLHYTLGYLYEQTGNPDKAQAHREAAQAAVSDYCFPNTLFDLTVLESAIAARPNDEKAHYYLGNWLYDKKRPEDAIAHWEISSAIQEGFATVHRNLALAYFNKHNNPQAALQSLEKAFACGTEDARVFFELDQLYKKLGYSAETRLANLEKYSTLVEKRDDLYLEYVTLLNAQEQHEKAIEAIAGRNFHPWEGGEGKVTGQYVLAHVELAKRVLASKDYERAVSLLECALVYPINLGEGKLTGAQENNIYYYLGCVYAEMGQSQQATTQFGVASQGLDEPASAMFYNDQPPDMIFYQGMAWLELQNAKEAKRRFNKLIDYAEKHMFDEVKIDYFAVSLPDFLVFEDDLNLRNQIHCRYMRGLGLIGLSQFEQAAAELDEVLRLNLNHLGARIHRKMCN
;
A
#
# COMPACT_ATOMS: atom_id res chain seq x y z
N MET A 1 -9.03 12.88 -5.51
CA MET A 1 -9.85 11.73 -5.95
C MET A 1 -10.34 11.02 -4.70
N PHE A 2 -11.60 10.58 -4.66
CA PHE A 2 -12.17 9.86 -3.51
C PHE A 2 -12.37 8.39 -3.88
N LEU A 3 -11.47 7.53 -3.42
CA LEU A 3 -11.46 6.09 -3.74
C LEU A 3 -11.90 5.30 -2.51
N GLU A 4 -13.21 5.27 -2.26
CA GLU A 4 -13.74 4.67 -1.02
C GLU A 4 -13.64 3.14 -0.97
N LYS A 5 -13.81 2.47 -2.12
CA LYS A 5 -13.88 1.00 -2.23
C LYS A 5 -12.69 0.39 -2.99
N ARG A 6 -11.64 1.18 -3.27
CA ARG A 6 -10.42 0.64 -3.90
C ARG A 6 -9.75 -0.30 -2.91
N VAL A 7 -9.48 -1.52 -3.35
CA VAL A 7 -8.68 -2.50 -2.62
C VAL A 7 -7.23 -2.35 -3.09
N TYR A 8 -6.31 -2.16 -2.15
CA TYR A 8 -4.89 -1.99 -2.41
C TYR A 8 -4.07 -2.79 -1.39
N GLN A 9 -3.37 -3.82 -1.87
CA GLN A 9 -2.58 -4.75 -1.05
C GLN A 9 -3.40 -5.33 0.14
N GLY A 10 -4.66 -5.66 -0.11
CA GLY A 10 -5.61 -6.19 0.89
C GLY A 10 -6.19 -5.15 1.88
N SER A 11 -5.80 -3.88 1.75
CA SER A 11 -6.26 -2.77 2.60
C SER A 11 -6.98 -1.70 1.76
N SER A 12 -7.46 -0.63 2.40
CA SER A 12 -8.06 0.52 1.70
C SER A 12 -7.03 1.23 0.81
N GLY A 13 -7.32 1.30 -0.50
CA GLY A 13 -6.58 2.08 -1.50
C GLY A 13 -6.97 3.54 -1.55
N ARG A 14 -7.43 4.10 -0.42
CA ARG A 14 -7.72 5.52 -0.28
C ARG A 14 -6.44 6.34 -0.49
N VAL A 15 -6.55 7.38 -1.31
CA VAL A 15 -5.42 8.24 -1.68
C VAL A 15 -5.52 9.65 -1.12
N TYR A 16 -6.72 10.13 -0.75
CA TYR A 16 -6.88 11.45 -0.14
C TYR A 16 -6.19 11.50 1.24
N PRO A 17 -5.32 12.49 1.52
CA PRO A 17 -5.18 13.80 0.87
C PRO A 17 -3.95 13.97 -0.04
N HIS A 18 -3.57 12.96 -0.81
CA HIS A 18 -2.51 13.02 -1.81
C HIS A 18 -3.07 13.19 -3.23
N PRO A 19 -2.32 13.86 -4.13
CA PRO A 19 -2.59 13.76 -5.55
C PRO A 19 -2.30 12.34 -6.05
N VAL A 20 -2.98 11.95 -7.13
CA VAL A 20 -2.71 10.71 -7.85
C VAL A 20 -2.02 11.06 -9.15
N ILE A 21 -0.90 10.39 -9.45
CA ILE A 21 -0.24 10.46 -10.74
C ILE A 21 -0.76 9.31 -11.60
N GLU A 22 -1.22 9.62 -12.80
CA GLU A 22 -1.92 8.69 -13.68
C GLU A 22 -1.17 8.47 -15.01
N LYS A 23 0.05 9.04 -15.14
CA LYS A 23 0.89 8.93 -16.33
C LYS A 23 2.38 8.99 -15.98
N ILE A 24 3.17 8.24 -16.74
CA ILE A 24 4.63 8.36 -16.83
C ILE A 24 4.99 8.86 -18.24
N GLU A 25 6.04 9.68 -18.36
CA GLU A 25 6.55 10.13 -19.66
C GLU A 25 7.44 9.06 -20.29
N ASP A 26 7.33 8.86 -21.61
CA ASP A 26 8.19 7.91 -22.36
C ASP A 26 9.67 8.35 -22.38
N GLU A 27 9.92 9.67 -22.34
CA GLU A 27 11.24 10.24 -22.49
C GLU A 27 11.88 10.50 -21.12
N LYS A 28 12.91 9.70 -20.79
CA LYS A 28 13.76 9.99 -19.63
C LYS A 28 14.56 11.28 -19.85
N LYS A 29 14.67 12.09 -18.81
CA LYS A 29 15.45 13.34 -18.79
C LYS A 29 16.53 13.26 -17.73
N PRO A 30 17.72 13.86 -17.94
CA PRO A 30 18.69 14.04 -16.87
C PRO A 30 18.05 14.82 -15.73
N GLN A 31 18.13 14.25 -14.53
CA GLN A 31 17.59 14.83 -13.31
C GLN A 31 18.64 14.67 -12.22
N ASP A 32 19.00 15.79 -11.60
CA ASP A 32 19.89 15.78 -10.44
C ASP A 32 19.07 15.40 -9.21
N TYR A 33 19.60 14.44 -8.44
CA TYR A 33 19.05 14.03 -7.16
C TYR A 33 20.09 14.19 -6.07
N LYS A 34 19.62 14.57 -4.89
CA LYS A 34 20.46 14.65 -3.71
C LYS A 34 20.67 13.26 -3.11
N MET A 35 21.94 12.84 -3.09
CA MET A 35 22.37 11.61 -2.46
C MET A 35 23.18 11.90 -1.19
N VAL A 36 22.89 11.16 -0.13
CA VAL A 36 23.68 11.16 1.11
C VAL A 36 24.39 9.82 1.21
N ILE A 37 25.70 9.82 1.44
CA ILE A 37 26.53 8.62 1.41
C ILE A 37 27.12 8.40 2.80
N LEU A 38 26.92 7.19 3.35
CA LEU A 38 27.65 6.66 4.49
C LEU A 38 28.64 5.62 3.99
N GLU A 39 29.89 5.67 4.45
CA GLU A 39 30.92 4.76 3.98
C GLU A 39 31.93 4.44 5.09
N ASN A 40 32.28 3.17 5.24
CA ASN A 40 33.35 2.70 6.11
C ASN A 40 34.32 1.77 5.35
N GLU A 41 35.11 0.97 6.08
CA GLU A 41 36.09 0.04 5.50
C GLU A 41 35.45 -1.07 4.64
N TYR A 42 34.21 -1.45 4.94
CA TYR A 42 33.56 -2.64 4.38
C TYR A 42 32.36 -2.33 3.49
N VAL A 43 31.55 -1.33 3.83
CA VAL A 43 30.30 -1.05 3.13
C VAL A 43 30.14 0.41 2.79
N ARG A 44 29.37 0.65 1.72
CA ARG A 44 28.95 1.98 1.26
C ARG A 44 27.43 1.97 1.09
N ILE A 45 26.75 2.90 1.74
CA ILE A 45 25.30 3.04 1.75
C ILE A 45 24.93 4.39 1.15
N GLU A 46 24.07 4.38 0.15
CA GLU A 46 23.61 5.58 -0.55
C GLU A 46 22.12 5.78 -0.28
N ILE A 47 21.76 6.90 0.33
CA ILE A 47 20.39 7.24 0.76
C ILE A 47 19.91 8.44 -0.04
N MET A 48 18.68 8.38 -0.55
CA MET A 48 18.09 9.42 -1.39
C MET A 48 16.89 10.10 -0.71
N PRO A 49 17.10 11.22 0.02
CA PRO A 49 16.02 11.94 0.69
C PRO A 49 14.93 12.45 -0.24
N GLU A 50 15.23 12.70 -1.51
CA GLU A 50 14.25 13.26 -2.46
C GLU A 50 13.27 12.23 -3.02
N ILE A 51 13.59 10.93 -2.93
CA ILE A 51 12.72 9.83 -3.33
C ILE A 51 12.46 8.97 -2.09
N GLY A 52 11.80 9.58 -1.14
CA GLY A 52 11.25 8.89 0.01
C GLY A 52 12.24 8.46 1.08
N GLY A 53 13.47 8.99 1.07
CA GLY A 53 14.49 8.62 2.06
C GLY A 53 14.93 7.16 1.96
N ARG A 54 14.69 6.50 0.81
CA ARG A 54 15.08 5.11 0.61
C ARG A 54 16.61 4.96 0.61
N ILE A 55 17.06 3.77 0.99
CA ILE A 55 18.43 3.35 0.68
C ILE A 55 18.41 2.96 -0.79
N TYR A 56 19.05 3.74 -1.65
CA TYR A 56 19.05 3.51 -3.08
C TYR A 56 20.05 2.45 -3.51
N ARG A 57 21.18 2.37 -2.80
CA ARG A 57 22.25 1.39 -3.06
C ARG A 57 22.95 1.00 -1.75
N ALA A 58 23.30 -0.27 -1.62
CA ALA A 58 24.17 -0.75 -0.56
C ALA A 58 25.21 -1.73 -1.14
N LEU A 59 26.48 -1.34 -1.06
CA LEU A 59 27.61 -2.02 -1.69
C LEU A 59 28.52 -2.62 -0.62
N ASP A 60 28.88 -3.89 -0.79
CA ASP A 60 29.99 -4.52 -0.09
C ASP A 60 31.29 -4.26 -0.85
N LYS A 61 32.14 -3.42 -0.28
CA LYS A 61 33.40 -2.98 -0.88
C LYS A 61 34.47 -4.07 -0.89
N THR A 62 34.29 -5.14 -0.11
CA THR A 62 35.31 -6.19 0.01
C THR A 62 35.30 -7.18 -1.16
N ASN A 63 34.21 -7.24 -1.92
CA ASN A 63 34.07 -8.05 -3.14
C ASN A 63 33.29 -7.35 -4.27
N ASP A 64 33.04 -6.04 -4.15
CA ASP A 64 32.30 -5.23 -5.14
C ASP A 64 30.90 -5.80 -5.45
N TYR A 65 30.19 -6.23 -4.41
CA TYR A 65 28.86 -6.84 -4.52
C TYR A 65 27.78 -5.92 -3.97
N ASP A 66 26.83 -5.53 -4.82
CA ASP A 66 25.63 -4.79 -4.43
C ASP A 66 24.66 -5.74 -3.69
N PHE A 67 24.80 -5.81 -2.36
CA PHE A 67 23.94 -6.65 -1.53
C PHE A 67 22.51 -6.11 -1.42
N VAL A 68 22.28 -4.85 -1.79
CA VAL A 68 20.97 -4.30 -2.14
C VAL A 68 20.98 -3.90 -3.61
N TYR A 69 19.96 -4.34 -4.35
CA TYR A 69 19.84 -4.13 -5.81
C TYR A 69 19.97 -2.66 -6.20
N TYR A 70 20.96 -2.38 -7.04
CA TYR A 70 21.24 -1.06 -7.58
C TYR A 70 20.65 -0.94 -8.99
N ASN A 71 19.51 -0.23 -9.08
CA ASN A 71 18.94 0.17 -10.37
C ASN A 71 19.61 1.47 -10.82
N ARG A 72 20.29 1.46 -11.97
CA ARG A 72 21.03 2.61 -12.52
C ARG A 72 20.14 3.67 -13.13
N VAL A 73 18.85 3.39 -13.27
CA VAL A 73 17.85 4.33 -13.78
C VAL A 73 16.73 4.56 -12.76
N ILE A 74 16.15 5.76 -12.78
CA ILE A 74 14.95 6.07 -12.00
C ILE A 74 13.77 6.01 -12.97
N LYS A 75 13.15 4.84 -13.01
CA LYS A 75 12.07 4.50 -13.96
C LYS A 75 10.82 4.14 -13.16
N PRO A 76 9.94 5.12 -12.88
CA PRO A 76 8.73 4.86 -12.10
C PRO A 76 7.72 4.04 -12.91
N ALA A 77 6.97 3.18 -12.23
CA ALA A 77 5.77 2.51 -12.70
C ALA A 77 4.55 2.96 -11.86
N LEU A 78 3.34 2.82 -12.41
CA LEU A 78 2.09 3.19 -11.74
C LEU A 78 1.62 2.09 -10.76
N VAL A 79 2.48 1.75 -9.80
CA VAL A 79 2.28 0.69 -8.79
C VAL A 79 2.01 1.27 -7.39
N GLY A 80 2.60 2.43 -7.06
CA GLY A 80 2.49 3.03 -5.74
C GLY A 80 1.06 3.50 -5.43
N LEU A 81 0.72 3.67 -4.15
CA LEU A 81 -0.63 4.07 -3.74
C LEU A 81 -1.08 5.37 -4.42
N ALA A 82 -0.16 6.34 -4.55
CA ALA A 82 -0.36 7.61 -5.24
C ALA A 82 0.04 7.60 -6.74
N GLY A 83 0.41 6.44 -7.29
CA GLY A 83 0.89 6.27 -8.67
C GLY A 83 2.36 5.85 -8.73
N PRO A 84 3.33 6.77 -8.61
CA PRO A 84 4.72 6.48 -8.94
C PRO A 84 5.39 5.59 -7.89
N TRP A 85 6.09 4.56 -8.37
CA TRP A 85 6.94 3.68 -7.57
C TRP A 85 8.13 3.21 -8.41
N ILE A 86 9.32 3.07 -7.82
CA ILE A 86 10.52 2.58 -8.52
C ILE A 86 11.04 1.30 -7.88
N SER A 87 11.60 0.42 -8.70
CA SER A 87 12.28 -0.78 -8.23
C SER A 87 13.66 -0.47 -7.65
N GLY A 88 14.10 -1.35 -6.75
CA GLY A 88 15.45 -1.31 -6.19
C GLY A 88 15.59 -0.54 -4.89
N GLY A 89 16.76 -0.72 -4.27
CA GLY A 89 17.04 -0.18 -2.96
C GLY A 89 16.32 -0.91 -1.82
N ILE A 90 16.15 -0.22 -0.69
CA ILE A 90 15.28 -0.59 0.42
C ILE A 90 14.16 0.45 0.52
N GLU A 91 12.93 0.06 0.19
CA GLU A 91 11.74 0.86 0.45
C GLU A 91 11.26 0.65 1.89
N PHE A 92 10.87 1.73 2.58
CA PHE A 92 10.24 1.68 3.91
C PHE A 92 8.74 1.93 3.77
N ASN A 93 7.97 0.87 3.98
CA ASN A 93 6.51 0.88 3.88
C ASN A 93 5.88 1.21 5.22
N TRP A 94 5.43 2.46 5.36
CA TRP A 94 4.79 3.02 6.55
C TRP A 94 3.96 4.27 6.17
N PRO A 95 2.85 4.61 6.86
CA PRO A 95 2.11 3.75 7.78
C PRO A 95 1.28 2.69 7.03
N GLN A 96 1.47 2.59 5.70
CA GLN A 96 0.80 1.67 4.78
C GLN A 96 1.78 1.17 3.72
N HIS A 97 1.43 0.06 3.05
CA HIS A 97 2.21 -0.51 1.95
C HIS A 97 2.28 0.48 0.80
N HIS A 98 3.45 0.54 0.15
CA HIS A 98 3.81 1.49 -0.90
C HIS A 98 3.35 2.89 -0.53
N ARG A 99 3.90 3.37 0.58
CA ARG A 99 3.44 4.57 1.27
C ARG A 99 3.19 5.72 0.29
N PRO A 100 2.15 6.55 0.51
CA PRO A 100 1.77 7.58 -0.47
C PRO A 100 2.92 8.50 -0.91
N ASN A 101 3.87 8.77 -0.01
CA ASN A 101 5.01 9.64 -0.27
C ASN A 101 6.31 8.87 -0.58
N THR A 102 6.21 7.62 -1.08
CA THR A 102 7.39 6.79 -1.44
C THR A 102 8.26 7.43 -2.53
N TYR A 103 7.65 8.22 -3.40
CA TYR A 103 8.32 8.96 -4.47
C TYR A 103 8.52 10.45 -4.16
N GLY A 104 8.12 10.90 -2.97
CA GLY A 104 8.23 12.30 -2.57
C GLY A 104 9.37 12.53 -1.59
N PRO A 105 9.78 13.79 -1.41
CA PRO A 105 10.97 14.09 -0.64
C PRO A 105 10.67 14.03 0.88
N VAL A 106 11.66 13.70 1.70
CA VAL A 106 11.58 13.64 3.18
C VAL A 106 12.58 14.60 3.85
N GLU A 107 12.36 14.91 5.13
CA GLU A 107 13.35 15.65 5.93
C GLU A 107 14.57 14.77 6.20
N TYR A 108 15.77 15.35 6.21
CA TYR A 108 16.97 14.59 6.58
C TYR A 108 18.05 15.44 7.28
N ARG A 109 18.86 14.78 8.12
CA ARG A 109 20.00 15.37 8.84
C ARG A 109 21.13 14.34 8.96
N ILE A 110 22.37 14.82 9.01
CA ILE A 110 23.57 13.99 9.16
C ILE A 110 24.18 14.29 10.53
N VAL A 111 24.57 13.26 11.25
CA VAL A 111 25.21 13.34 12.58
C VAL A 111 26.45 12.46 12.58
N GLU A 112 27.56 13.01 13.09
CA GLU A 112 28.76 12.24 13.45
C GLU A 112 28.71 11.99 14.96
N ASN A 113 28.88 10.73 15.36
CA ASN A 113 28.77 10.29 16.76
C ASN A 113 30.16 10.24 17.43
N GLU A 114 30.19 10.31 18.75
CA GLU A 114 31.44 10.33 19.53
C GLU A 114 32.28 9.05 19.39
N ASP A 115 31.64 7.92 19.07
CA ASP A 115 32.30 6.63 18.83
C ASP A 115 32.89 6.49 17.41
N GLY A 116 32.77 7.53 16.58
CA GLY A 116 33.22 7.56 15.20
C GLY A 116 32.21 6.99 14.20
N SER A 117 31.05 6.52 14.64
CA SER A 117 29.94 6.17 13.74
C SER A 117 29.29 7.42 13.15
N ALA A 118 28.58 7.26 12.05
CA ALA A 118 27.81 8.33 11.41
C ALA A 118 26.38 7.88 11.15
N THR A 119 25.43 8.79 11.38
CA THR A 119 24.00 8.54 11.21
C THR A 119 23.39 9.52 10.22
N VAL A 120 22.63 8.99 9.26
CA VAL A 120 21.72 9.78 8.43
C VAL A 120 20.32 9.58 8.97
N TRP A 121 19.73 10.65 9.47
CA TRP A 121 18.34 10.67 9.92
C TRP A 121 17.44 11.09 8.77
N THR A 122 16.31 10.41 8.63
CA THR A 122 15.19 10.79 7.78
C THR A 122 13.92 10.91 8.62
N SER A 123 13.01 11.80 8.25
CA SER A 123 11.75 12.00 8.97
C SER A 123 10.64 12.43 8.04
N GLU A 124 9.40 12.14 8.44
CA GLU A 124 8.18 12.57 7.76
C GLU A 124 6.99 12.57 8.74
N ILE A 125 6.11 13.57 8.61
CA ILE A 125 4.74 13.51 9.15
C ILE A 125 3.80 13.06 8.02
N ASP A 126 3.19 11.89 8.18
CA ASP A 126 2.21 11.35 7.24
C ASP A 126 0.98 12.26 7.16
N ARG A 127 0.55 12.59 5.93
CA ARG A 127 -0.58 13.49 5.67
C ARG A 127 -1.93 12.82 5.86
N MET A 128 -2.01 11.50 5.73
CA MET A 128 -3.28 10.77 5.82
C MET A 128 -3.80 10.68 7.26
N TYR A 129 -2.92 10.34 8.20
CA TYR A 129 -3.26 10.04 9.60
C TYR A 129 -2.58 10.96 10.61
N GLY A 130 -1.67 11.83 10.18
CA GLY A 130 -0.96 12.78 11.05
C GLY A 130 0.14 12.15 11.90
N THR A 131 0.34 10.84 11.79
CA THR A 131 1.40 10.07 12.46
C THR A 131 2.78 10.42 11.89
N LYS A 132 3.86 10.20 12.64
CA LYS A 132 5.23 10.57 12.25
C LYS A 132 6.18 9.36 12.28
N VAL A 133 7.09 9.29 11.32
CA VAL A 133 8.25 8.41 11.33
C VAL A 133 9.53 9.23 11.43
N THR A 134 10.48 8.75 12.22
CA THR A 134 11.89 9.15 12.18
C THR A 134 12.73 7.88 12.05
N ALA A 135 13.61 7.80 11.06
CA ALA A 135 14.50 6.65 10.85
C ALA A 135 15.96 7.10 10.76
N GLY A 136 16.82 6.53 11.60
CA GLY A 136 18.26 6.74 11.63
C GLY A 136 19.00 5.57 11.00
N PHE A 137 19.81 5.86 9.98
CA PHE A 137 20.69 4.91 9.29
C PHE A 137 22.11 5.10 9.81
N THR A 138 22.59 4.18 10.63
CA THR A 138 23.90 4.31 11.30
C THR A 138 24.90 3.33 10.73
N LEU A 139 26.07 3.84 10.37
CA LEU A 139 27.22 3.03 9.98
C LEU A 139 28.34 3.17 11.02
N HIS A 140 28.80 2.03 11.54
CA HIS A 140 29.81 1.94 12.58
C HIS A 140 31.20 1.67 12.00
N PRO A 141 32.28 2.24 12.57
CA PRO A 141 33.64 1.87 12.18
C PRO A 141 33.90 0.38 12.40
N GLY A 142 34.55 -0.29 11.44
CA GLY A 142 34.94 -1.69 11.60
C GLY A 142 33.79 -2.71 11.60
N LYS A 143 32.56 -2.31 11.24
CA LYS A 143 31.38 -3.20 11.14
C LYS A 143 30.86 -3.28 9.70
N ALA A 144 30.68 -4.49 9.18
CA ALA A 144 30.11 -4.75 7.86
C ALA A 144 28.58 -4.93 7.92
N TYR A 145 27.87 -3.97 8.51
CA TYR A 145 26.41 -3.93 8.51
C TYR A 145 25.90 -2.49 8.60
N LEU A 146 24.69 -2.28 8.09
CA LEU A 146 23.91 -1.07 8.32
C LEU A 146 22.95 -1.30 9.48
N GLU A 147 22.97 -0.42 10.47
CA GLU A 147 21.97 -0.35 11.53
C GLU A 147 20.87 0.65 11.14
N ILE A 148 19.61 0.25 11.33
CA ILE A 148 18.44 1.11 11.12
C ILE A 148 17.66 1.18 12.42
N HIS A 149 17.62 2.36 13.04
CA HIS A 149 16.76 2.65 14.17
C HIS A 149 15.54 3.44 13.70
N ALA A 150 14.34 2.92 13.92
CA ALA A 150 13.11 3.59 13.52
C ALA A 150 12.24 3.91 14.73
N GLN A 151 11.58 5.07 14.65
CA GLN A 151 10.70 5.62 15.66
C GLN A 151 9.38 6.03 14.99
N LEU A 152 8.28 5.43 15.45
CA LEU A 152 6.92 5.67 14.97
C LEU A 152 6.14 6.36 16.08
N TYR A 153 5.56 7.52 15.79
CA TYR A 153 4.90 8.37 16.78
C TYR A 153 3.48 8.78 16.35
N ASN A 154 2.50 8.53 17.21
CA ASN A 154 1.14 9.03 17.00
C ASN A 154 1.00 10.45 17.54
N ARG A 155 0.88 11.43 16.64
CA ARG A 155 0.75 12.85 17.02
C ARG A 155 -0.67 13.25 17.42
N THR A 156 -1.66 12.36 17.32
CA THR A 156 -3.08 12.70 17.43
C THR A 156 -3.69 12.21 18.76
N PRO A 157 -4.81 12.82 19.22
CA PRO A 157 -5.51 12.37 20.43
C PRO A 157 -6.31 11.07 20.24
N GLU A 158 -6.33 10.49 19.03
CA GLU A 158 -7.04 9.25 18.71
C GLU A 158 -6.07 8.10 18.46
N PRO A 159 -6.43 6.84 18.75
CA PRO A 159 -5.66 5.69 18.31
C PRO A 159 -5.54 5.68 16.78
N GLN A 160 -4.33 5.42 16.27
CA GLN A 160 -4.05 5.24 14.86
C GLN A 160 -3.56 3.81 14.59
N THR A 161 -3.68 3.36 13.35
CA THR A 161 -3.14 2.06 12.92
C THR A 161 -1.94 2.29 12.02
N PHE A 162 -0.97 1.38 12.02
CA PHE A 162 0.16 1.42 11.09
C PHE A 162 0.60 0.01 10.73
N LEU A 163 1.31 -0.10 9.61
CA LEU A 163 2.18 -1.24 9.30
C LEU A 163 3.60 -0.73 9.07
N TRP A 164 4.58 -1.61 9.30
CA TRP A 164 5.96 -1.38 8.93
C TRP A 164 6.52 -2.59 8.20
N TRP A 165 7.04 -2.35 6.99
CA TRP A 165 7.88 -3.30 6.28
C TRP A 165 9.09 -2.60 5.66
N ALA A 166 10.28 -3.16 5.85
CA ALA A 166 11.46 -2.79 5.06
C ALA A 166 11.57 -3.77 3.88
N ASN A 167 11.66 -3.26 2.65
CA ASN A 167 11.65 -4.04 1.43
C ASN A 167 12.98 -3.94 0.69
N PRO A 168 14.03 -4.66 1.11
CA PRO A 168 15.26 -4.74 0.33
C PRO A 168 15.02 -5.52 -0.95
N ALA A 169 15.29 -4.88 -2.08
CA ALA A 169 15.43 -5.56 -3.35
C ALA A 169 16.82 -6.20 -3.45
N VAL A 170 16.89 -7.42 -4.00
CA VAL A 170 18.13 -8.16 -4.25
C VAL A 170 18.13 -8.65 -5.69
N ALA A 171 19.24 -8.45 -6.40
CA ALA A 171 19.44 -8.95 -7.76
C ALA A 171 19.29 -10.47 -7.80
N VAL A 172 18.65 -11.03 -8.83
CA VAL A 172 18.48 -12.49 -8.95
C VAL A 172 18.87 -13.03 -10.32
N ASN A 173 19.20 -14.32 -10.35
CA ASN A 173 19.46 -15.11 -11.54
C ASN A 173 19.23 -16.61 -11.22
N ASP A 174 19.63 -17.50 -12.13
CA ASP A 174 19.43 -18.95 -12.00
C ASP A 174 20.17 -19.60 -10.80
N HIS A 175 21.15 -18.90 -10.23
CA HIS A 175 21.93 -19.32 -9.08
C HIS A 175 21.42 -18.76 -7.76
N THR A 176 20.42 -17.88 -7.77
CA THR A 176 19.94 -17.22 -6.55
C THR A 176 18.94 -18.08 -5.77
N GLN A 177 19.06 -18.03 -4.45
CA GLN A 177 18.21 -18.73 -3.48
C GLN A 177 17.84 -17.81 -2.33
N SER A 178 16.57 -17.77 -1.95
CA SER A 178 16.16 -17.11 -0.71
C SER A 178 16.42 -17.99 0.50
N VAL A 179 16.88 -17.35 1.57
CA VAL A 179 17.35 -17.98 2.79
C VAL A 179 16.38 -17.64 3.91
N PHE A 180 15.40 -18.52 4.11
CA PHE A 180 14.55 -18.51 5.29
C PHE A 180 15.20 -19.35 6.41
N PRO A 181 14.93 -19.03 7.69
CA PRO A 181 15.41 -19.85 8.79
C PRO A 181 15.04 -21.34 8.67
N PRO A 182 15.88 -22.25 9.22
CA PRO A 182 15.64 -23.69 9.10
C PRO A 182 14.34 -24.21 9.74
N ASP A 183 13.67 -23.41 10.57
CA ASP A 183 12.39 -23.77 11.20
C ASP A 183 11.16 -23.26 10.45
N VAL A 184 11.34 -22.61 9.29
CA VAL A 184 10.25 -22.25 8.39
C VAL A 184 9.87 -23.45 7.55
N THR A 185 8.75 -24.09 7.90
CA THR A 185 8.23 -25.31 7.25
C THR A 185 7.04 -25.03 6.32
N ALA A 186 6.42 -23.85 6.44
CA ALA A 186 5.28 -23.41 5.66
C ALA A 186 5.34 -21.91 5.38
N VAL A 187 4.78 -21.53 4.22
CA VAL A 187 4.65 -20.14 3.78
C VAL A 187 3.22 -19.83 3.36
N PHE A 188 2.78 -18.61 3.66
CA PHE A 188 1.47 -18.08 3.28
C PHE A 188 1.57 -17.12 2.10
N ASP A 189 0.44 -16.94 1.41
CA ASP A 189 0.23 -15.79 0.52
C ASP A 189 -0.31 -14.56 1.29
N HIS A 190 -0.68 -13.50 0.54
CA HIS A 190 -1.30 -12.29 1.09
C HIS A 190 -2.60 -12.60 1.81
N GLY A 191 -2.76 -12.07 3.03
CA GLY A 191 -3.96 -12.27 3.84
C GLY A 191 -4.11 -13.69 4.39
N LYS A 192 -3.07 -14.54 4.29
CA LYS A 192 -3.10 -15.95 4.71
C LYS A 192 -4.22 -16.74 3.99
N ARG A 193 -4.51 -16.44 2.71
CA ARG A 193 -5.59 -17.06 1.91
C ARG A 193 -5.24 -18.47 1.46
N ASP A 194 -3.97 -18.72 1.22
CA ASP A 194 -3.44 -20.00 0.78
C ASP A 194 -2.08 -20.29 1.44
N VAL A 195 -1.73 -21.57 1.53
CA VAL A 195 -0.56 -22.06 2.26
C VAL A 195 0.17 -23.13 1.47
N SER A 196 1.50 -23.03 1.42
CA SER A 196 2.37 -24.05 0.84
C SER A 196 3.40 -24.53 1.85
N ARG A 197 3.88 -25.76 1.66
CA ARG A 197 5.09 -26.25 2.33
C ARG A 197 6.32 -25.49 1.80
N PHE A 198 7.31 -25.32 2.66
CA PHE A 198 8.57 -24.66 2.34
C PHE A 198 9.76 -25.50 2.87
N PRO A 199 10.90 -25.56 2.16
CA PRO A 199 11.17 -24.96 0.84
C PRO A 199 10.61 -25.77 -0.33
N ILE A 200 10.19 -27.02 -0.10
CA ILE A 200 9.63 -27.88 -1.16
C ILE A 200 8.11 -27.73 -1.18
N ALA A 201 7.59 -27.05 -2.21
CA ALA A 201 6.17 -26.93 -2.46
C ALA A 201 5.62 -28.22 -3.09
N THR A 202 4.38 -28.56 -2.75
CA THR A 202 3.63 -29.69 -3.31
C THR A 202 2.18 -29.27 -3.54
N GLY A 203 1.59 -29.68 -4.65
CA GLY A 203 0.22 -29.31 -5.03
C GLY A 203 0.17 -27.98 -5.78
N THR A 204 -0.98 -27.32 -5.78
CA THR A 204 -1.16 -26.05 -6.48
C THR A 204 -0.97 -24.87 -5.54
N TYR A 205 -0.18 -23.88 -5.94
CA TYR A 205 -0.01 -22.61 -5.23
C TYR A 205 0.13 -21.48 -6.25
N TYR A 206 -0.57 -20.36 -6.07
CA TYR A 206 -0.63 -19.26 -7.07
C TYR A 206 -1.02 -19.73 -8.49
N LYS A 207 -1.99 -20.65 -8.59
CA LYS A 207 -2.44 -21.27 -9.84
C LYS A 207 -1.33 -22.05 -10.61
N MET A 208 -0.16 -22.27 -10.00
CA MET A 208 0.93 -23.08 -10.56
C MET A 208 0.97 -24.46 -9.91
N ASP A 209 1.19 -25.51 -10.70
CA ASP A 209 1.30 -26.90 -10.22
C ASP A 209 2.74 -27.24 -9.81
N TYR A 210 2.92 -27.50 -8.52
CA TYR A 210 4.16 -27.94 -7.89
C TYR A 210 4.06 -29.39 -7.37
N SER A 211 3.11 -30.19 -7.84
CA SER A 211 2.86 -31.57 -7.37
C SER A 211 4.06 -32.50 -7.40
N GLU A 212 5.02 -32.28 -8.32
CA GLU A 212 6.27 -33.04 -8.43
C GLU A 212 7.29 -32.75 -7.30
N GLY A 213 7.02 -31.78 -6.42
CA GLY A 213 7.94 -31.37 -5.36
C GLY A 213 8.99 -30.40 -5.88
N VAL A 214 8.70 -29.11 -5.81
CA VAL A 214 9.57 -28.07 -6.37
C VAL A 214 10.16 -27.22 -5.25
N ASP A 215 11.48 -27.01 -5.29
CA ASP A 215 12.16 -26.09 -4.39
C ASP A 215 11.85 -24.64 -4.77
N ILE A 216 10.88 -24.05 -4.07
CA ILE A 216 10.42 -22.67 -4.27
C ILE A 216 11.30 -21.64 -3.54
N SER A 217 12.39 -22.07 -2.90
CA SER A 217 13.43 -21.14 -2.44
C SER A 217 14.33 -20.65 -3.58
N ARG A 218 14.32 -21.33 -4.74
CA ARG A 218 15.16 -21.03 -5.91
C ARG A 218 14.41 -20.14 -6.92
N TYR A 219 14.97 -18.99 -7.27
CA TYR A 219 14.33 -18.04 -8.19
C TYR A 219 13.95 -18.67 -9.54
N LYS A 220 14.84 -19.47 -10.12
CA LYS A 220 14.60 -20.14 -11.42
C LYS A 220 13.37 -21.04 -11.47
N ASN A 221 12.85 -21.47 -10.31
CA ASN A 221 11.72 -22.38 -10.20
C ASN A 221 10.38 -21.63 -10.04
N ILE A 222 10.36 -20.30 -10.09
CA ILE A 222 9.19 -19.45 -9.83
C ILE A 222 8.78 -18.73 -11.12
N PRO A 223 7.94 -19.33 -11.97
CA PRO A 223 7.61 -18.78 -13.30
C PRO A 223 6.55 -17.68 -13.29
N VAL A 224 5.88 -17.45 -12.17
CA VAL A 224 4.75 -16.53 -12.03
C VAL A 224 4.93 -15.60 -10.84
N PRO A 225 4.29 -14.42 -10.83
CA PRO A 225 4.34 -13.51 -9.69
C PRO A 225 3.88 -14.21 -8.41
N THR A 226 4.74 -14.25 -7.39
CA THR A 226 4.50 -15.04 -6.19
C THR A 226 5.02 -14.35 -4.94
N SER A 227 4.33 -14.57 -3.82
CA SER A 227 4.70 -14.10 -2.49
C SER A 227 4.82 -15.29 -1.54
N TYR A 228 5.85 -15.30 -0.69
CA TYR A 228 6.05 -16.30 0.36
C TYR A 228 6.28 -15.60 1.70
N MET A 229 5.31 -15.68 2.62
CA MET A 229 5.44 -15.17 3.99
C MET A 229 5.67 -16.32 4.95
N ALA A 230 6.72 -16.28 5.77
CA ALA A 230 6.97 -17.32 6.77
C ALA A 230 5.78 -17.43 7.75
N TYR A 231 5.33 -18.66 8.03
CA TYR A 231 4.30 -18.89 9.04
C TYR A 231 4.79 -18.49 10.45
N LYS A 232 5.96 -18.99 10.84
CA LYS A 232 6.59 -18.74 12.13
C LYS A 232 8.09 -18.96 12.04
N SER A 233 8.86 -18.33 12.91
CA SER A 233 10.27 -18.65 13.12
C SER A 233 10.76 -18.13 14.46
N ASP A 234 11.55 -18.93 15.18
CA ASP A 234 12.23 -18.56 16.43
C ASP A 234 13.57 -17.84 16.14
N TYR A 235 13.92 -17.64 14.87
CA TYR A 235 15.20 -17.06 14.45
C TYR A 235 15.08 -15.58 14.09
N ASN A 236 16.18 -14.87 14.35
CA ASN A 236 16.31 -13.43 14.16
C ASN A 236 16.71 -13.02 12.74
N PHE A 237 16.75 -13.93 11.75
CA PHE A 237 17.31 -13.61 10.42
C PHE A 237 16.42 -14.05 9.25
N VAL A 238 16.64 -13.44 8.08
CA VAL A 238 16.19 -13.87 6.75
C VAL A 238 17.15 -13.27 5.72
N GLY A 239 17.30 -13.87 4.54
CA GLY A 239 18.23 -13.35 3.55
C GLY A 239 18.08 -13.96 2.16
N GLY A 240 19.07 -13.72 1.33
CA GLY A 240 19.24 -14.29 0.00
C GLY A 240 20.69 -14.65 -0.24
N TYR A 241 20.94 -15.65 -1.08
CA TYR A 241 22.28 -16.11 -1.46
C TYR A 241 22.35 -16.35 -2.96
N ASP A 242 23.40 -15.83 -3.58
CA ASP A 242 23.75 -16.17 -4.95
C ASP A 242 24.89 -17.21 -4.93
N HIS A 243 24.59 -18.41 -5.42
CA HIS A 243 25.56 -19.51 -5.48
C HIS A 243 26.65 -19.32 -6.55
N GLY A 244 26.43 -18.43 -7.53
CA GLY A 244 27.36 -18.15 -8.61
C GLY A 244 28.45 -17.15 -8.21
N VAL A 245 28.09 -16.12 -7.43
CA VAL A 245 29.05 -15.14 -6.88
C VAL A 245 29.43 -15.39 -5.41
N GLU A 246 28.84 -16.43 -4.80
CA GLU A 246 29.05 -16.86 -3.42
C GLU A 246 28.78 -15.77 -2.36
N ALA A 247 27.85 -14.84 -2.64
CA ALA A 247 27.54 -13.69 -1.77
C ALA A 247 26.03 -13.45 -1.65
N GLY A 248 25.62 -12.65 -0.67
CA GLY A 248 24.21 -12.37 -0.42
C GLY A 248 23.96 -11.26 0.60
N LEU A 249 22.67 -11.08 0.94
CA LEU A 249 22.19 -10.16 1.98
C LEU A 249 21.52 -10.94 3.11
N LEU A 250 21.78 -10.52 4.34
CA LEU A 250 21.04 -10.94 5.54
C LEU A 250 20.39 -9.72 6.18
N HIS A 251 19.15 -9.90 6.60
CA HIS A 251 18.52 -9.09 7.62
C HIS A 251 18.66 -9.80 8.97
N VAL A 252 18.94 -9.03 10.02
CA VAL A 252 18.91 -9.51 11.41
C VAL A 252 18.11 -8.54 12.28
N ALA A 253 17.15 -9.05 13.05
CA ALA A 253 16.40 -8.29 14.06
C ALA A 253 15.77 -9.22 15.10
N ASN A 254 15.43 -8.69 16.28
CA ASN A 254 14.72 -9.46 17.30
C ASN A 254 13.35 -9.93 16.76
N HIS A 255 13.15 -11.24 16.61
CA HIS A 255 11.92 -11.81 16.04
C HIS A 255 10.66 -11.55 16.87
N HIS A 256 10.77 -11.19 18.15
CA HIS A 256 9.62 -10.75 18.96
C HIS A 256 9.11 -9.36 18.57
N VAL A 257 9.94 -8.56 17.90
CA VAL A 257 9.60 -7.22 17.39
C VAL A 257 9.45 -7.26 15.87
N SER A 258 10.33 -7.96 15.16
CA SER A 258 10.31 -8.14 13.70
C SER A 258 10.05 -9.60 13.30
N PRO A 259 8.83 -10.13 13.50
CA PRO A 259 8.53 -11.53 13.18
C PRO A 259 8.39 -11.76 11.67
N GLY A 260 7.90 -10.77 10.91
CA GLY A 260 7.60 -10.90 9.49
C GLY A 260 8.83 -11.13 8.62
N LYS A 261 8.79 -12.22 7.84
CA LYS A 261 9.81 -12.62 6.87
C LYS A 261 9.11 -12.97 5.57
N LYS A 262 9.33 -12.21 4.51
CA LYS A 262 8.62 -12.34 3.24
C LYS A 262 9.59 -12.32 2.07
N GLN A 263 9.30 -13.11 1.05
CA GLN A 263 9.85 -12.96 -0.29
C GLN A 263 8.74 -12.59 -1.25
N TRP A 264 9.02 -11.68 -2.18
CA TRP A 264 8.14 -11.39 -3.31
C TRP A 264 8.94 -11.30 -4.62
N THR A 265 8.34 -11.74 -5.73
CA THR A 265 8.93 -11.69 -7.07
C THR A 265 7.86 -11.59 -8.16
N TRP A 266 8.21 -10.96 -9.29
CA TRP A 266 7.42 -11.04 -10.53
C TRP A 266 7.48 -12.40 -11.23
N GLY A 267 8.37 -13.29 -10.77
CA GLY A 267 8.68 -14.56 -11.43
C GLY A 267 9.67 -14.40 -12.58
N ASN A 268 10.11 -15.51 -13.17
CA ASN A 268 11.08 -15.53 -14.28
C ASN A 268 10.47 -15.79 -15.67
N GLY A 269 9.15 -15.95 -15.76
CA GLY A 269 8.42 -16.09 -17.02
C GLY A 269 8.30 -14.77 -17.81
N GLU A 270 7.65 -14.81 -18.98
CA GLU A 270 7.51 -13.63 -19.86
C GLU A 270 6.86 -12.44 -19.16
N PHE A 271 5.88 -12.68 -18.29
CA PHE A 271 5.26 -11.65 -17.46
C PHE A 271 6.28 -10.92 -16.58
N GLY A 272 7.15 -11.66 -15.87
CA GLY A 272 8.18 -11.07 -15.02
C GLY A 272 9.21 -10.28 -15.82
N GLN A 273 9.65 -10.85 -16.95
CA GLN A 273 10.57 -10.18 -17.87
C GLN A 273 10.00 -8.89 -18.47
N ALA A 274 8.67 -8.79 -18.64
CA ALA A 274 8.02 -7.55 -19.04
C ALA A 274 8.12 -6.49 -17.94
N TRP A 275 7.85 -6.86 -16.68
CA TRP A 275 8.03 -5.97 -15.55
C TRP A 275 9.47 -5.49 -15.37
N ASP A 276 10.46 -6.36 -15.58
CA ASP A 276 11.87 -5.96 -15.56
C ASP A 276 12.14 -4.83 -16.57
N ARG A 277 11.65 -4.96 -17.81
CA ARG A 277 11.78 -3.91 -18.84
C ARG A 277 11.04 -2.61 -18.47
N ASN A 278 9.93 -2.71 -17.74
CA ASN A 278 9.18 -1.52 -17.30
C ASN A 278 9.87 -0.79 -16.14
N LEU A 279 10.70 -1.47 -15.36
CA LEU A 279 11.27 -0.96 -14.11
C LEU A 279 12.78 -0.64 -14.20
N THR A 280 13.50 -1.23 -15.15
CA THR A 280 14.90 -0.90 -15.44
C THR A 280 15.15 -0.93 -16.95
N ASP A 281 16.31 -0.44 -17.37
CA ASP A 281 16.78 -0.53 -18.75
C ASP A 281 17.70 -1.76 -18.95
N GLU A 282 18.63 -2.02 -18.02
CA GLU A 282 19.70 -3.02 -18.19
C GLU A 282 20.04 -3.85 -16.93
N ASP A 283 19.51 -3.53 -15.75
CA ASP A 283 19.99 -4.12 -14.49
C ASP A 283 19.38 -5.50 -14.15
N GLY A 284 18.34 -5.92 -14.88
CA GLY A 284 17.77 -7.27 -14.82
C GLY A 284 16.74 -7.49 -13.70
N PRO A 285 16.45 -8.77 -13.37
CA PRO A 285 15.43 -9.12 -12.39
C PRO A 285 15.90 -8.97 -10.95
N TYR A 286 14.94 -8.78 -10.05
CA TYR A 286 15.16 -8.76 -8.60
C TYR A 286 14.05 -9.52 -7.86
N ILE A 287 14.30 -9.79 -6.58
CA ILE A 287 13.28 -10.18 -5.61
C ILE A 287 13.28 -9.19 -4.46
N GLU A 288 12.17 -9.08 -3.74
CA GLU A 288 12.10 -8.34 -2.48
C GLU A 288 12.15 -9.30 -1.30
N LEU A 289 13.08 -9.09 -0.36
CA LEU A 289 13.22 -9.84 0.89
C LEU A 289 12.69 -9.02 2.07
N MET A 290 11.39 -8.90 2.15
CA MET A 290 10.71 -7.93 3.01
C MET A 290 10.68 -8.38 4.48
N THR A 291 10.84 -7.43 5.40
CA THR A 291 10.89 -7.70 6.84
C THR A 291 9.93 -6.82 7.63
N GLY A 292 9.00 -7.47 8.33
CA GLY A 292 7.86 -6.84 9.00
C GLY A 292 8.11 -6.61 10.48
N VAL A 293 7.55 -5.54 11.05
CA VAL A 293 7.67 -5.19 12.49
C VAL A 293 6.30 -5.05 13.13
N TYR A 294 6.09 -5.74 14.25
CA TYR A 294 4.80 -5.98 14.91
C TYR A 294 3.77 -6.68 14.00
N THR A 295 4.24 -7.36 12.95
CA THR A 295 3.40 -8.02 11.95
C THR A 295 4.14 -9.20 11.31
N ASP A 296 3.40 -10.27 10.98
CA ASP A 296 3.91 -11.48 10.32
C ASP A 296 3.42 -11.69 8.88
N ASN A 297 2.43 -10.91 8.41
CA ASN A 297 1.82 -11.06 7.09
C ASN A 297 1.39 -9.69 6.52
N GLN A 298 0.75 -9.67 5.35
CA GLN A 298 0.26 -8.46 4.69
C GLN A 298 -1.14 -8.70 4.06
N PRO A 299 -2.10 -7.79 4.28
CA PRO A 299 -2.04 -6.67 5.22
C PRO A 299 -2.13 -7.18 6.66
N ASP A 300 -1.34 -6.61 7.56
CA ASP A 300 -1.48 -6.82 9.00
C ASP A 300 -0.94 -5.59 9.73
N PHE A 301 -1.88 -4.84 10.31
CA PHE A 301 -1.64 -3.55 10.94
C PHE A 301 -1.69 -3.72 12.45
N THR A 302 -0.97 -2.87 13.18
CA THR A 302 -1.06 -2.77 14.64
C THR A 302 -1.54 -1.37 15.05
N TRP A 303 -1.98 -1.25 16.30
CA TRP A 303 -2.35 0.01 16.92
C TRP A 303 -1.15 0.80 17.45
N LEU A 304 -1.30 2.12 17.43
CA LEU A 304 -0.49 3.14 18.09
C LEU A 304 -1.44 4.08 18.84
N GLN A 305 -1.39 4.04 20.18
CA GLN A 305 -2.26 4.80 21.07
C GLN A 305 -1.99 6.31 21.00
N PRO A 306 -2.90 7.17 21.49
CA PRO A 306 -2.68 8.62 21.49
C PRO A 306 -1.34 9.00 22.10
N TYR A 307 -0.50 9.72 21.35
CA TYR A 307 0.84 10.15 21.79
C TYR A 307 1.84 9.03 22.10
N GLU A 308 1.55 7.79 21.72
CA GLU A 308 2.46 6.66 21.87
C GLU A 308 3.61 6.72 20.85
N GLU A 309 4.80 6.34 21.31
CA GLU A 309 5.94 5.99 20.47
C GLU A 309 6.16 4.48 20.47
N LYS A 310 6.42 3.91 19.30
CA LYS A 310 7.05 2.60 19.16
C LYS A 310 8.38 2.74 18.42
N SER A 311 9.42 2.11 18.94
CA SER A 311 10.75 2.12 18.32
C SER A 311 11.35 0.72 18.25
N PHE A 312 12.21 0.51 17.25
CA PHE A 312 12.85 -0.78 16.98
C PHE A 312 14.11 -0.59 16.16
N THR A 313 14.93 -1.64 16.10
CA THR A 313 16.18 -1.66 15.34
C THR A 313 16.21 -2.88 14.41
N GLN A 314 16.65 -2.66 13.17
CA GLN A 314 16.89 -3.69 12.16
C GLN A 314 18.31 -3.55 11.62
N TYR A 315 18.91 -4.66 11.20
CA TYR A 315 20.24 -4.69 10.62
C TYR A 315 20.21 -5.31 9.23
N PHE A 316 20.91 -4.71 8.28
CA PHE A 316 21.12 -5.27 6.93
C PHE A 316 22.61 -5.42 6.68
N MET A 317 23.05 -6.61 6.29
CA MET A 317 24.47 -6.93 6.17
C MET A 317 24.76 -7.85 4.98
N PRO A 318 25.86 -7.62 4.26
CA PRO A 318 26.36 -8.59 3.30
C PRO A 318 26.97 -9.80 4.03
N TYR A 319 26.99 -10.94 3.34
CA TYR A 319 27.75 -12.12 3.74
C TYR A 319 28.22 -12.88 2.51
N LYS A 320 29.23 -13.74 2.67
CA LYS A 320 29.86 -14.46 1.56
C LYS A 320 30.49 -15.79 1.98
N ASN A 321 30.77 -16.65 0.99
CA ASN A 321 31.54 -17.90 1.08
C ASN A 321 31.03 -18.99 2.03
N ILE A 322 29.87 -18.79 2.69
CA ILE A 322 29.34 -19.73 3.69
C ILE A 322 28.05 -20.44 3.26
N GLY A 323 27.57 -20.24 2.03
CA GLY A 323 26.35 -20.90 1.55
C GLY A 323 25.08 -20.44 2.28
N VAL A 324 24.07 -21.32 2.33
CA VAL A 324 22.76 -21.03 2.94
C VAL A 324 22.86 -21.04 4.46
N VAL A 325 22.83 -19.85 5.07
CA VAL A 325 22.94 -19.66 6.52
C VAL A 325 21.89 -20.43 7.30
N LYS A 326 22.30 -21.05 8.41
CA LYS A 326 21.42 -21.75 9.35
C LYS A 326 21.09 -20.94 10.61
N ASN A 327 22.00 -20.06 11.04
CA ASN A 327 21.75 -19.03 12.05
C ASN A 327 22.65 -17.81 11.85
N ALA A 328 22.16 -16.62 12.20
CA ALA A 328 22.90 -15.37 12.18
C ALA A 328 22.56 -14.47 13.37
N THR A 329 23.58 -13.75 13.83
CA THR A 329 23.49 -12.58 14.72
C THR A 329 24.12 -11.37 14.02
N ILE A 330 24.13 -10.21 14.66
CA ILE A 330 24.84 -9.03 14.12
C ILE A 330 26.36 -9.22 14.03
N ASP A 331 26.92 -10.19 14.76
CA ASP A 331 28.37 -10.42 14.85
C ASP A 331 28.86 -11.53 13.90
N ALA A 332 28.08 -12.61 13.77
CA ALA A 332 28.48 -13.78 12.98
C ALA A 332 27.31 -14.58 12.40
N ALA A 333 27.58 -15.31 11.31
CA ALA A 333 26.65 -16.24 10.68
C ALA A 333 27.32 -17.59 10.47
N VAL A 334 26.54 -18.67 10.56
CA VAL A 334 27.04 -20.05 10.42
C VAL A 334 26.20 -20.88 9.47
N ASN A 335 26.88 -21.80 8.78
CA ASN A 335 26.26 -22.87 8.02
C ASN A 335 26.82 -24.22 8.49
N LEU A 336 25.93 -25.20 8.59
CA LEU A 336 26.19 -26.57 8.98
C LEU A 336 25.35 -27.49 8.09
N GLU A 337 25.99 -28.18 7.17
CA GLU A 337 25.32 -29.03 6.17
C GLU A 337 25.94 -30.43 6.13
N LEU A 338 25.09 -31.44 5.90
CA LEU A 338 25.53 -32.80 5.61
C LEU A 338 25.53 -32.97 4.09
N ASP A 339 26.70 -33.24 3.52
CA ASP A 339 26.82 -33.70 2.14
C ASP A 339 26.41 -35.18 2.09
N GLU A 340 25.23 -35.47 1.56
CA GLU A 340 24.71 -36.84 1.46
C GLU A 340 25.56 -37.74 0.54
N ALA A 341 26.26 -37.17 -0.45
CA ALA A 341 27.07 -37.94 -1.38
C ALA A 341 28.38 -38.40 -0.74
N THR A 342 28.98 -37.57 0.11
CA THR A 342 30.26 -37.88 0.78
C THR A 342 30.11 -38.34 2.22
N GLY A 343 28.95 -38.13 2.85
CA GLY A 343 28.71 -38.36 4.27
C GLY A 343 29.45 -37.39 5.19
N GLN A 344 29.99 -36.28 4.65
CA GLN A 344 30.75 -35.30 5.41
C GLN A 344 29.87 -34.14 5.87
N ILE A 345 30.16 -33.63 7.06
CA ILE A 345 29.58 -32.40 7.58
C ILE A 345 30.48 -31.25 7.19
N ILE A 346 29.91 -30.26 6.52
CA ILE A 346 30.56 -29.01 6.15
C ILE A 346 30.23 -27.98 7.23
N VAL A 347 31.27 -27.38 7.81
CA VAL A 347 31.17 -26.33 8.83
C VAL A 347 31.70 -25.04 8.23
N GLN A 348 30.89 -24.00 8.24
CA GLN A 348 31.26 -22.69 7.70
C GLN A 348 30.88 -21.56 8.67
N ALA A 349 31.70 -20.52 8.73
CA ALA A 349 31.46 -19.33 9.55
C ALA A 349 31.93 -18.04 8.87
N TYR A 350 31.14 -16.98 9.05
CA TYR A 350 31.39 -15.61 8.59
C TYR A 350 31.21 -14.65 9.77
N ALA A 351 31.97 -13.55 9.80
CA ALA A 351 31.83 -12.51 10.82
C ALA A 351 31.73 -11.11 10.18
N THR A 352 30.94 -10.23 10.80
CA THR A 352 30.71 -8.86 10.34
C THR A 352 31.78 -7.88 10.84
N SER A 353 32.68 -8.34 11.71
CA SER A 353 33.76 -7.56 12.32
C SER A 353 35.02 -8.41 12.41
N VAL A 354 36.16 -7.78 12.69
CA VAL A 354 37.40 -8.52 12.96
C VAL A 354 37.33 -9.14 14.35
N PHE A 355 37.38 -10.47 14.42
CA PHE A 355 37.53 -11.24 15.65
C PHE A 355 38.82 -12.05 15.56
N GLU A 356 39.91 -11.49 16.10
CA GLU A 356 41.18 -12.20 16.24
C GLU A 356 41.05 -13.33 17.25
N GLY A 357 41.42 -14.55 16.89
CA GLY A 357 41.34 -15.69 17.82
C GLY A 357 39.91 -16.14 18.14
N ALA A 358 38.96 -15.97 17.23
CA ALA A 358 37.64 -16.57 17.32
C ALA A 358 37.77 -18.10 17.36
N THR A 359 37.01 -18.75 18.25
CA THR A 359 37.00 -20.21 18.40
C THR A 359 35.75 -20.81 17.78
N ILE A 360 35.93 -21.70 16.82
CA ILE A 360 34.86 -22.49 16.16
C ILE A 360 34.82 -23.87 16.80
N GLU A 361 33.71 -24.18 17.46
CA GLU A 361 33.48 -25.47 18.11
C GLU A 361 32.28 -26.18 17.48
N LEU A 362 32.47 -27.40 16.97
CA LEU A 362 31.40 -28.33 16.61
C LEU A 362 31.49 -29.53 17.54
N LYS A 363 30.41 -29.83 18.27
CA LYS A 363 30.36 -31.00 19.16
C LYS A 363 28.99 -31.66 19.20
N SER A 364 28.94 -32.95 19.50
CA SER A 364 27.74 -33.64 19.97
C SER A 364 27.74 -33.76 21.49
N LYS A 365 26.69 -34.38 22.05
CA LYS A 365 26.68 -34.76 23.48
C LYS A 365 27.78 -35.74 23.87
N LYS A 366 28.33 -36.49 22.90
CA LYS A 366 29.29 -37.58 23.14
C LYS A 366 30.73 -37.16 22.88
N GLN A 367 30.98 -36.28 21.90
CA GLN A 367 32.33 -35.92 21.47
C GLN A 367 32.42 -34.58 20.73
N GLY A 368 33.64 -34.05 20.59
CA GLY A 368 33.94 -32.88 19.75
C GLY A 368 34.43 -33.29 18.35
N TYR A 369 33.97 -32.57 17.34
CA TYR A 369 34.33 -32.78 15.92
C TYR A 369 35.26 -31.69 15.39
N VAL A 370 35.03 -30.43 15.77
CA VAL A 370 35.87 -29.28 15.40
C VAL A 370 36.13 -28.45 16.64
N LEU A 371 37.39 -28.05 16.84
CA LEU A 371 37.79 -27.04 17.83
C LEU A 371 38.99 -26.29 17.26
N GLU A 372 38.71 -25.20 16.55
CA GLU A 372 39.74 -24.42 15.85
C GLU A 372 39.69 -22.96 16.28
N THR A 373 40.86 -22.34 16.40
CA THR A 373 41.00 -20.92 16.69
C THR A 373 41.58 -20.23 15.46
N THR A 374 40.88 -19.23 14.93
CA THR A 374 41.29 -18.49 13.74
C THR A 374 40.83 -17.03 13.83
N THR A 375 41.29 -16.20 12.91
CA THR A 375 40.70 -14.86 12.72
C THR A 375 39.50 -14.98 11.80
N LEU A 376 38.34 -14.48 12.25
CA LEU A 376 37.18 -14.24 11.40
C LEU A 376 37.07 -12.75 11.11
N SER A 377 36.74 -12.38 9.88
CA SER A 377 36.49 -11.00 9.48
C SER A 377 35.54 -10.95 8.27
N PRO A 378 35.07 -9.76 7.86
CA PRO A 378 34.32 -9.61 6.61
C PRO A 378 35.06 -10.09 5.36
N THR A 379 36.40 -10.23 5.43
CA THR A 379 37.28 -10.69 4.35
C THR A 379 37.86 -12.09 4.57
N ALA A 380 37.72 -12.68 5.77
CA ALA A 380 38.29 -13.97 6.13
C ALA A 380 37.22 -14.90 6.73
N THR A 381 36.73 -15.82 5.90
CA THR A 381 35.72 -16.83 6.27
C THR A 381 36.35 -18.16 6.66
N PHE A 382 35.64 -18.96 7.45
CA PHE A 382 36.06 -20.30 7.84
C PHE A 382 35.28 -21.37 7.10
N ARG A 383 35.96 -22.44 6.67
CA ARG A 383 35.36 -23.64 6.08
C ARG A 383 36.18 -24.87 6.41
N THR A 384 35.55 -25.90 6.96
CA THR A 384 36.15 -27.22 7.16
C THR A 384 35.11 -28.32 6.92
N SER A 385 35.56 -29.56 6.74
CA SER A 385 34.70 -30.73 6.54
C SER A 385 35.15 -31.87 7.44
N VAL A 386 34.21 -32.51 8.14
CA VAL A 386 34.46 -33.63 9.06
C VAL A 386 33.54 -34.79 8.75
N THR A 387 34.00 -36.02 8.93
CA THR A 387 33.16 -37.22 8.74
C THR A 387 32.29 -37.45 9.97
N LEU A 388 30.99 -37.62 9.78
CA LEU A 388 30.07 -37.95 10.88
C LEU A 388 30.28 -39.41 11.31
N GLU A 389 30.52 -39.65 12.60
CA GLU A 389 30.70 -41.00 13.12
C GLU A 389 29.36 -41.77 13.22
N HIS A 390 29.44 -43.10 13.18
CA HIS A 390 28.27 -43.98 13.25
C HIS A 390 27.49 -43.77 14.56
N GLY A 391 26.32 -43.12 14.47
CA GLY A 391 25.31 -43.05 15.54
C GLY A 391 25.01 -41.66 16.10
N ASP A 392 25.72 -40.62 15.68
CA ASP A 392 25.28 -39.22 15.87
C ASP A 392 24.49 -38.78 14.63
N GLN A 393 23.43 -37.98 14.82
CA GLN A 393 22.65 -37.39 13.74
C GLN A 393 22.89 -35.89 13.68
N LEU A 394 22.52 -35.25 12.56
CA LEU A 394 22.73 -33.81 12.37
C LEU A 394 22.14 -32.96 13.52
N HIS A 395 20.97 -33.36 14.05
CA HIS A 395 20.31 -32.68 15.17
C HIS A 395 20.96 -32.89 16.55
N ASP A 396 21.91 -33.82 16.66
CA ASP A 396 22.71 -34.02 17.88
C ASP A 396 23.91 -33.05 17.97
N LEU A 397 24.21 -32.33 16.88
CA LEU A 397 25.36 -31.44 16.77
C LEU A 397 25.03 -30.01 17.19
N MET A 398 25.96 -29.39 17.89
CA MET A 398 25.96 -27.98 18.24
C MET A 398 27.21 -27.32 17.65
N LEU A 399 27.00 -26.37 16.75
CA LEU A 399 28.03 -25.46 16.25
C LEU A 399 27.99 -24.17 17.07
N THR A 400 29.11 -23.72 17.60
CA THR A 400 29.21 -22.47 18.36
C THR A 400 30.48 -21.72 18.00
N ILE A 401 30.33 -20.40 17.80
CA ILE A 401 31.45 -19.48 17.54
C ILE A 401 31.61 -18.60 18.78
N TYR A 402 32.84 -18.52 19.29
CA TYR A 402 33.19 -17.71 20.45
C TYR A 402 34.20 -16.61 20.10
N ASP A 403 34.13 -15.47 20.78
CA ASP A 403 35.22 -14.50 20.83
C ASP A 403 36.37 -14.97 21.77
N THR A 404 37.42 -14.16 21.91
CA THR A 404 38.56 -14.43 22.82
C THR A 404 38.19 -14.47 24.30
N ASN A 405 37.07 -13.83 24.68
CA ASN A 405 36.55 -13.79 26.04
C ASN A 405 35.58 -14.95 26.32
N LYS A 406 35.35 -15.84 25.35
CA LYS A 406 34.35 -16.93 25.38
C LYS A 406 32.91 -16.44 25.38
N THR A 407 32.65 -15.24 24.88
CA THR A 407 31.30 -14.77 24.52
C THR A 407 30.84 -15.52 23.28
N ILE A 408 29.61 -16.02 23.27
CA ILE A 408 29.02 -16.65 22.08
C ILE A 408 28.67 -15.56 21.07
N LEU A 409 29.25 -15.62 19.89
CA LEU A 409 28.90 -14.76 18.75
C LEU A 409 27.67 -15.30 18.03
N VAL A 410 27.63 -16.61 17.78
CA VAL A 410 26.48 -17.32 17.19
C VAL A 410 26.55 -18.80 17.55
N ALA A 411 25.39 -19.44 17.71
CA ALA A 411 25.29 -20.88 17.94
C ALA A 411 24.14 -21.48 17.11
N TYR A 412 24.30 -22.71 16.64
CA TYR A 412 23.27 -23.41 15.88
C TYR A 412 23.24 -24.88 16.24
N GLN A 413 22.03 -25.38 16.51
CA GLN A 413 21.73 -26.79 16.62
C GLN A 413 20.52 -27.11 15.73
N PRO A 414 20.67 -28.01 14.74
CA PRO A 414 19.56 -28.44 13.91
C PRO A 414 18.43 -29.03 14.75
N LYS A 415 17.18 -28.63 14.46
CA LYS A 415 16.00 -29.27 15.07
C LYS A 415 15.84 -30.67 14.48
N LYS A 416 15.31 -31.60 15.28
CA LYS A 416 14.92 -32.91 14.78
C LYS A 416 13.77 -32.76 13.79
N ALA A 417 13.84 -33.46 12.65
CA ALA A 417 12.76 -33.43 11.67
C ALA A 417 11.47 -34.01 12.27
N GLU A 418 10.42 -33.19 12.29
CA GLU A 418 9.07 -33.57 12.72
C GLU A 418 8.08 -33.20 11.61
N ILE A 419 6.99 -33.96 11.50
CA ILE A 419 5.90 -33.62 10.58
C ILE A 419 5.08 -32.52 11.25
N GLU A 420 5.39 -31.27 10.94
CA GLU A 420 4.56 -30.14 11.37
C GLU A 420 3.26 -30.09 10.56
N GLN A 421 2.15 -29.82 11.25
CA GLN A 421 0.87 -29.59 10.61
C GLN A 421 0.90 -28.23 9.91
N ILE A 422 0.53 -28.21 8.62
CA ILE A 422 0.37 -26.97 7.86
C ILE A 422 -0.79 -26.18 8.49
N PRO A 423 -0.62 -24.88 8.77
CA PRO A 423 -1.69 -24.07 9.35
C PRO A 423 -2.86 -23.88 8.37
N ASP A 424 -4.06 -23.66 8.91
CA ASP A 424 -5.24 -23.37 8.09
C ASP A 424 -5.17 -21.96 7.49
N ALA A 425 -5.76 -21.80 6.29
CA ALA A 425 -5.99 -20.49 5.69
C ALA A 425 -6.99 -19.64 6.52
N ALA A 426 -6.88 -18.32 6.40
CA ALA A 426 -7.79 -17.37 7.01
C ALA A 426 -9.22 -17.53 6.48
N LYS A 427 -10.20 -17.22 7.32
CA LYS A 427 -11.64 -17.28 6.99
C LYS A 427 -12.25 -15.88 6.95
N PRO A 428 -13.18 -15.62 6.03
CA PRO A 428 -13.80 -14.31 5.92
C PRO A 428 -14.62 -14.00 7.16
N LEU A 429 -14.77 -12.71 7.46
CA LEU A 429 -15.59 -12.24 8.58
C LEU A 429 -17.09 -12.46 8.27
N PRO A 430 -17.88 -13.08 9.16
CA PRO A 430 -19.33 -13.21 9.00
C PRO A 430 -20.05 -11.86 8.99
N THR A 431 -21.26 -11.78 8.44
CA THR A 431 -22.03 -10.53 8.47
C THR A 431 -22.45 -10.15 9.91
N PRO A 432 -22.77 -8.87 10.20
CA PRO A 432 -23.16 -8.45 11.54
C PRO A 432 -24.31 -9.29 12.14
N GLU A 433 -25.29 -9.68 11.33
CA GLU A 433 -26.46 -10.46 11.75
C GLU A 433 -26.09 -11.91 12.13
N GLU A 434 -25.06 -12.47 11.51
CA GLU A 434 -24.60 -13.85 11.73
C GLU A 434 -23.78 -13.99 13.01
N LEU A 435 -23.11 -12.91 13.44
CA LEU A 435 -22.39 -12.89 14.70
C LEU A 435 -23.38 -12.95 15.86
N THR A 436 -23.12 -13.85 16.82
CA THR A 436 -24.10 -14.21 17.85
C THR A 436 -23.97 -13.40 19.14
N SER A 437 -22.81 -12.82 19.41
CA SER A 437 -22.52 -12.09 20.65
C SER A 437 -22.06 -10.66 20.41
N ILE A 438 -22.26 -9.80 21.41
CA ILE A 438 -21.77 -8.41 21.42
C ILE A 438 -20.22 -8.39 21.34
N GLU A 439 -19.56 -9.36 21.98
CA GLU A 439 -18.11 -9.54 21.91
C GLU A 439 -17.63 -9.69 20.47
N GLN A 440 -18.28 -10.58 19.71
CA GLN A 440 -17.93 -10.85 18.32
C GLN A 440 -18.13 -9.60 17.45
N LEU A 441 -19.22 -8.87 17.64
CA LEU A 441 -19.50 -7.62 16.92
C LEU A 441 -18.47 -6.52 17.22
N TYR A 442 -18.11 -6.36 18.48
CA TYR A 442 -17.07 -5.41 18.89
C TYR A 442 -15.71 -5.76 18.26
N LEU A 443 -15.28 -7.02 18.36
CA LEU A 443 -13.99 -7.47 17.80
C LEU A 443 -13.97 -7.43 16.27
N ALA A 444 -15.10 -7.70 15.62
CA ALA A 444 -15.27 -7.58 14.18
C ALA A 444 -15.09 -6.12 13.72
N GLY A 445 -15.76 -5.16 14.37
CA GLY A 445 -15.58 -3.74 14.07
C GLY A 445 -14.14 -3.27 14.31
N LEU A 446 -13.52 -3.68 15.43
CA LEU A 446 -12.14 -3.34 15.74
C LEU A 446 -11.15 -3.90 14.70
N HIS A 447 -11.36 -5.14 14.26
CA HIS A 447 -10.56 -5.77 13.22
C HIS A 447 -10.66 -4.99 11.89
N LEU A 448 -11.87 -4.60 11.47
CA LEU A 448 -12.07 -3.83 10.24
C LEU A 448 -11.38 -2.46 10.28
N GLU A 449 -11.42 -1.76 11.42
CA GLU A 449 -10.67 -0.53 11.62
C GLU A 449 -9.15 -0.76 11.61
N GLN A 450 -8.68 -1.79 12.32
CA GLN A 450 -7.27 -2.13 12.43
C GLN A 450 -6.65 -2.35 11.05
N TYR A 451 -7.28 -3.22 10.24
CA TYR A 451 -6.80 -3.60 8.92
C TYR A 451 -7.17 -2.60 7.82
N ARG A 452 -7.88 -1.52 8.16
CA ARG A 452 -8.38 -0.51 7.22
C ARG A 452 -9.10 -1.16 6.05
N HIS A 453 -10.05 -2.04 6.35
CA HIS A 453 -10.69 -2.89 5.35
C HIS A 453 -11.37 -2.03 4.26
N ALA A 454 -11.15 -2.38 2.98
CA ALA A 454 -11.57 -1.54 1.87
C ALA A 454 -13.09 -1.56 1.61
N THR A 455 -13.75 -2.68 1.88
CA THR A 455 -15.13 -2.93 1.44
C THR A 455 -16.13 -3.22 2.56
N PHE A 456 -15.65 -3.40 3.80
CA PHE A 456 -16.49 -3.69 4.97
C PHE A 456 -16.32 -2.54 5.94
N GLU A 457 -17.44 -2.02 6.43
CA GLU A 457 -17.46 -0.84 7.29
C GLU A 457 -17.67 -1.27 8.76
N PRO A 458 -16.82 -0.82 9.70
CA PRO A 458 -16.93 -1.18 11.12
C PRO A 458 -18.23 -0.70 11.77
N GLU A 459 -18.78 0.42 11.25
CA GLU A 459 -20.04 1.02 11.70
C GLU A 459 -21.21 0.04 11.71
N ALA A 460 -21.33 -0.84 10.69
CA ALA A 460 -22.42 -1.80 10.62
C ALA A 460 -22.41 -2.78 11.80
N TYR A 461 -21.22 -3.22 12.22
CA TYR A 461 -21.03 -4.15 13.34
C TYR A 461 -21.30 -3.46 14.68
N TYR A 462 -20.85 -2.22 14.84
CA TYR A 462 -21.13 -1.44 16.04
C TYR A 462 -22.62 -1.12 16.19
N LEU A 463 -23.29 -0.71 15.11
CA LEU A 463 -24.73 -0.41 15.14
C LEU A 463 -25.57 -1.64 15.46
N GLU A 464 -25.25 -2.80 14.89
CA GLU A 464 -25.93 -4.06 15.24
C GLU A 464 -25.66 -4.44 16.71
N GLY A 465 -24.46 -4.20 17.22
CA GLY A 465 -24.13 -4.35 18.64
C GLY A 465 -24.98 -3.44 19.55
N LEU A 466 -25.05 -2.15 19.25
CA LEU A 466 -25.84 -1.17 20.01
C LEU A 466 -27.35 -1.40 19.91
N LYS A 467 -27.82 -2.01 18.81
CA LYS A 467 -29.21 -2.42 18.66
C LYS A 467 -29.56 -3.56 19.62
N ARG A 468 -28.62 -4.48 19.88
CA ARG A 468 -28.78 -5.60 20.82
C ARG A 468 -28.57 -5.18 22.27
N ASP A 469 -27.57 -4.34 22.53
CA ASP A 469 -27.32 -3.72 23.82
C ASP A 469 -26.83 -2.28 23.67
N SER A 470 -27.76 -1.34 23.83
CA SER A 470 -27.47 0.09 23.74
C SER A 470 -26.56 0.63 24.85
N SER A 471 -26.31 -0.15 25.90
CA SER A 471 -25.47 0.19 27.05
C SER A 471 -24.06 -0.38 27.01
N ASP A 472 -23.71 -1.19 25.99
CA ASP A 472 -22.36 -1.76 25.89
C ASP A 472 -21.31 -0.64 25.85
N ILE A 473 -20.40 -0.67 26.82
CA ILE A 473 -19.41 0.41 27.04
C ILE A 473 -18.43 0.47 25.87
N ARG A 474 -17.97 -0.68 25.38
CA ARG A 474 -16.89 -0.79 24.40
C ARG A 474 -17.37 -0.34 23.02
N ILE A 475 -18.57 -0.76 22.63
CA ILE A 475 -19.15 -0.36 21.35
C ILE A 475 -19.53 1.13 21.37
N ASN A 476 -20.07 1.65 22.46
CA ASN A 476 -20.32 3.10 22.57
C ASN A 476 -19.02 3.92 22.48
N ILE A 477 -17.92 3.44 23.07
CA ILE A 477 -16.60 4.07 22.89
C ILE A 477 -16.17 3.97 21.42
N ALA A 478 -16.10 2.77 20.84
CA ALA A 478 -15.59 2.56 19.49
C ALA A 478 -16.39 3.34 18.43
N TYR A 479 -17.72 3.27 18.47
CA TYR A 479 -18.57 4.01 17.54
C TYR A 479 -18.53 5.53 17.80
N GLY A 480 -18.46 5.96 19.07
CA GLY A 480 -18.25 7.36 19.41
C GLY A 480 -16.93 7.90 18.83
N THR A 481 -15.84 7.13 18.93
CA THR A 481 -14.53 7.50 18.35
C THR A 481 -14.57 7.53 16.82
N LEU A 482 -15.30 6.60 16.19
CA LEU A 482 -15.53 6.65 14.74
C LEU A 482 -16.25 7.95 14.33
N LEU A 483 -17.32 8.34 15.05
CA LEU A 483 -18.04 9.59 14.81
C LEU A 483 -17.18 10.83 15.06
N LEU A 484 -16.37 10.83 16.11
CA LEU A 484 -15.41 11.89 16.43
C LEU A 484 -14.44 12.14 15.27
N ARG A 485 -13.87 11.07 14.69
CA ARG A 485 -12.98 11.14 13.52
C ARG A 485 -13.68 11.68 12.26
N ARG A 486 -15.01 11.56 12.19
CA ARG A 486 -15.85 12.12 11.12
C ARG A 486 -16.30 13.57 11.38
N GLY A 487 -15.84 14.20 12.47
CA GLY A 487 -16.23 15.55 12.86
C GLY A 487 -17.66 15.65 13.42
N LEU A 488 -18.29 14.52 13.74
CA LEU A 488 -19.64 14.45 14.32
C LEU A 488 -19.54 14.55 15.85
N PHE A 489 -19.09 15.71 16.33
CA PHE A 489 -18.73 15.91 17.73
C PHE A 489 -19.93 15.74 18.66
N THR A 490 -21.08 16.34 18.33
CA THR A 490 -22.29 16.25 19.15
C THR A 490 -22.83 14.82 19.20
N GLU A 491 -22.80 14.08 18.09
CA GLU A 491 -23.23 12.67 18.06
C GLU A 491 -22.27 11.77 18.83
N SER A 492 -20.95 11.98 18.70
CA SER A 492 -19.94 11.22 19.46
C SER A 492 -20.13 11.39 20.98
N GLU A 493 -20.44 12.61 21.44
CA GLU A 493 -20.70 12.91 22.85
C GLU A 493 -21.86 12.06 23.41
N VAL A 494 -22.93 11.84 22.64
CA VAL A 494 -24.07 11.02 23.07
C VAL A 494 -23.60 9.60 23.42
N HIS A 495 -22.75 9.01 22.58
CA HIS A 495 -22.22 7.68 22.81
C HIS A 495 -21.24 7.63 23.99
N PHE A 496 -20.32 8.58 24.09
CA PHE A 496 -19.40 8.63 25.23
C PHE A 496 -20.11 8.84 26.56
N ARG A 497 -21.16 9.67 26.61
CA ARG A 497 -21.99 9.83 27.82
C ARG A 497 -22.73 8.55 28.20
N LYS A 498 -23.24 7.78 27.23
CA LYS A 498 -23.83 6.46 27.49
C LYS A 498 -22.80 5.47 28.05
N ALA A 499 -21.58 5.46 27.50
CA ALA A 499 -20.49 4.65 28.02
C ALA A 499 -20.11 5.06 29.47
N VAL A 500 -19.99 6.36 29.74
CA VAL A 500 -19.74 6.90 31.10
C VAL A 500 -20.85 6.52 32.07
N GLN A 501 -22.12 6.63 31.65
CA GLN A 501 -23.26 6.23 32.48
C GLN A 501 -23.20 4.74 32.84
N SER A 502 -22.91 3.89 31.85
CA SER A 502 -22.90 2.43 31.99
C SER A 502 -21.73 1.97 32.85
N ILE A 503 -20.51 2.46 32.60
CA ILE A 503 -19.33 2.12 33.39
C ILE A 503 -19.43 2.64 34.84
N SER A 504 -20.17 3.73 35.04
CA SER A 504 -20.36 4.34 36.36
C SER A 504 -21.60 3.84 37.12
N TRP A 505 -22.35 2.88 36.58
CA TRP A 505 -23.63 2.43 37.14
C TRP A 505 -23.54 2.03 38.61
N ARG A 506 -22.50 1.27 38.98
CA ARG A 506 -22.25 0.83 40.37
C ARG A 506 -20.98 1.41 40.97
N ASN A 507 -20.04 1.85 40.14
CA ASN A 507 -18.74 2.33 40.56
C ASN A 507 -18.53 3.74 40.00
N THR A 508 -18.65 4.76 40.84
CA THR A 508 -18.41 6.15 40.43
C THR A 508 -16.97 6.41 39.98
N ASN A 509 -16.06 5.47 40.24
CA ASN A 509 -14.66 5.48 39.85
C ASN A 509 -14.38 4.19 39.08
N PRO A 510 -14.50 4.21 37.75
CA PRO A 510 -14.29 3.02 36.94
C PRO A 510 -12.79 2.64 36.88
N TYR A 511 -12.52 1.37 36.63
CA TYR A 511 -11.15 0.85 36.48
C TYR A 511 -10.43 1.45 35.26
N ASP A 512 -11.16 1.53 34.14
CA ASP A 512 -10.73 2.19 32.91
C ASP A 512 -11.56 3.47 32.70
N SER A 513 -10.90 4.52 32.25
CA SER A 513 -11.50 5.84 32.04
C SER A 513 -11.46 6.30 30.58
N GLU A 514 -11.30 5.39 29.61
CA GLU A 514 -11.30 5.71 28.19
C GLU A 514 -12.52 6.55 27.77
N ALA A 515 -13.73 6.15 28.19
CA ALA A 515 -14.96 6.89 27.89
C ALA A 515 -14.91 8.35 28.38
N HIS A 516 -14.25 8.61 29.52
CA HIS A 516 -14.07 9.97 30.01
C HIS A 516 -13.05 10.73 29.16
N TYR A 517 -11.93 10.11 28.79
CA TYR A 517 -10.94 10.74 27.91
C TYR A 517 -11.58 11.14 26.57
N GLN A 518 -12.25 10.21 25.91
CA GLN A 518 -12.88 10.43 24.60
C GLN A 518 -14.00 11.48 24.68
N LEU A 519 -14.81 11.48 25.75
CA LEU A 519 -15.78 12.54 26.02
C LEU A 519 -15.10 13.91 26.17
N GLY A 520 -13.98 13.98 26.89
CA GLY A 520 -13.19 15.20 27.04
C GLY A 520 -12.68 15.72 25.71
N VAL A 521 -12.18 14.84 24.83
CA VAL A 521 -11.73 15.21 23.48
C VAL A 521 -12.89 15.78 22.67
N SER A 522 -14.05 15.11 22.65
CA SER A 522 -15.25 15.58 21.95
C SER A 522 -15.73 16.95 22.48
N LEU A 523 -15.79 17.15 23.79
CA LEU A 523 -16.17 18.42 24.41
C LEU A 523 -15.18 19.55 24.08
N LYS A 524 -13.87 19.24 24.04
CA LYS A 524 -12.83 20.20 23.65
C LYS A 524 -13.04 20.66 22.20
N GLN A 525 -13.34 19.75 21.28
CA GLN A 525 -13.62 20.09 19.87
C GLN A 525 -14.87 20.95 19.70
N GLN A 526 -15.85 20.82 20.60
CA GLN A 526 -17.03 21.69 20.64
C GLN A 526 -16.79 23.05 21.33
N GLY A 527 -15.56 23.35 21.76
CA GLY A 527 -15.21 24.58 22.49
C GLY A 527 -15.70 24.63 23.94
N ARG A 528 -16.25 23.54 24.49
CA ARG A 528 -16.76 23.43 25.86
C ARG A 528 -15.63 23.13 26.85
N LEU A 529 -14.66 24.05 26.93
CA LEU A 529 -13.38 23.83 27.61
C LEU A 529 -13.52 23.56 29.12
N GLU A 530 -14.40 24.25 29.83
CA GLU A 530 -14.60 24.06 31.28
C GLU A 530 -15.12 22.65 31.62
N GLU A 531 -16.04 22.14 30.80
CA GLU A 531 -16.58 20.80 30.97
C GLU A 531 -15.56 19.74 30.54
N ALA A 532 -14.88 19.94 29.42
CA ALA A 532 -13.80 19.09 28.97
C ALA A 532 -12.73 18.95 30.06
N PHE A 533 -12.33 20.06 30.69
CA PHE A 533 -11.37 20.09 31.79
C PHE A 533 -11.82 19.23 32.98
N THR A 534 -13.08 19.36 33.39
CA THR A 534 -13.65 18.55 34.48
C THR A 534 -13.64 17.05 34.13
N ILE A 535 -14.01 16.72 32.90
CA ILE A 535 -14.08 15.33 32.42
C ILE A 535 -12.68 14.72 32.26
N PHE A 536 -11.69 15.46 31.74
CA PHE A 536 -10.31 14.99 31.67
C PHE A 536 -9.71 14.73 33.05
N TYR A 537 -10.05 15.54 34.06
CA TYR A 537 -9.65 15.26 35.43
C TYR A 537 -10.20 13.93 35.94
N LYS A 538 -11.37 13.50 35.48
CA LYS A 538 -11.90 12.17 35.76
C LYS A 538 -11.18 11.08 34.98
N ALA A 539 -10.77 11.38 33.74
CA ALA A 539 -10.01 10.45 32.90
C ALA A 539 -8.68 10.02 33.54
N VAL A 540 -7.92 10.99 34.07
CA VAL A 540 -6.59 10.75 34.67
C VAL A 540 -6.60 9.98 36.00
N TRP A 541 -7.78 9.56 36.49
CA TRP A 541 -7.86 8.67 37.65
C TRP A 541 -7.45 7.23 37.30
N SER A 542 -7.50 6.87 36.01
CA SER A 542 -6.97 5.61 35.51
C SER A 542 -5.57 5.80 34.93
N ALA A 543 -4.64 4.92 35.32
CA ALA A 543 -3.24 5.00 34.94
C ALA A 543 -3.00 4.94 33.42
N ALA A 544 -3.91 4.31 32.67
CA ALA A 544 -3.85 4.19 31.20
C ALA A 544 -4.06 5.53 30.48
N TRP A 545 -4.80 6.46 31.09
CA TRP A 545 -5.20 7.74 30.47
C TRP A 545 -4.53 8.95 31.11
N GLN A 546 -3.56 8.74 32.00
CA GLN A 546 -2.86 9.83 32.67
C GLN A 546 -1.98 10.63 31.71
N ASP A 547 -1.27 9.99 30.78
CA ASP A 547 -0.45 10.69 29.80
C ASP A 547 -1.31 11.66 28.96
N SER A 548 -2.17 11.10 28.12
CA SER A 548 -3.00 11.86 27.17
C SER A 548 -3.99 12.80 27.87
N GLY A 549 -4.54 12.39 29.02
CA GLY A 549 -5.44 13.19 29.83
C GLY A 549 -4.77 14.40 30.49
N TYR A 550 -3.60 14.23 31.14
CA TYR A 550 -2.88 15.37 31.72
C TYR A 550 -2.33 16.31 30.64
N TYR A 551 -1.92 15.79 29.48
CA TYR A 551 -1.55 16.64 28.34
C TYR A 551 -2.75 17.49 27.88
N SER A 552 -3.94 16.90 27.74
CA SER A 552 -5.15 17.63 27.35
C SER A 552 -5.57 18.68 28.38
N LEU A 553 -5.42 18.38 29.68
CA LEU A 553 -5.61 19.36 30.77
C LEU A 553 -4.60 20.52 30.66
N ALA A 554 -3.32 20.22 30.41
CA ALA A 554 -2.28 21.23 30.25
C ALA A 554 -2.55 22.15 29.05
N GLN A 555 -3.06 21.61 27.94
CA GLN A 555 -3.48 22.42 26.79
C GLN A 555 -4.58 23.42 27.17
N ILE A 556 -5.61 22.97 27.89
CA ILE A 556 -6.72 23.84 28.33
C ILE A 556 -6.21 24.89 29.33
N ALA A 557 -5.39 24.50 30.30
CA ALA A 557 -4.80 25.45 31.27
C ALA A 557 -3.87 26.47 30.60
N CYS A 558 -3.13 26.07 29.55
CA CYS A 558 -2.32 26.98 28.74
C CYS A 558 -3.21 27.99 27.99
N TRP A 559 -4.33 27.51 27.43
CA TRP A 559 -5.32 28.33 26.73
C TRP A 559 -5.91 29.42 27.63
N THR A 560 -6.18 29.11 28.91
CA THR A 560 -6.66 30.08 29.91
C THR A 560 -5.52 30.89 30.54
N GLN A 561 -4.30 30.81 30.00
CA GLN A 561 -3.09 31.49 30.49
C GLN A 561 -2.68 31.13 31.93
N SER A 562 -3.16 30.00 32.46
CA SER A 562 -2.76 29.45 33.76
C SER A 562 -1.43 28.69 33.63
N TYR A 563 -0.37 29.37 33.19
CA TYR A 563 0.88 28.71 32.77
C TYR A 563 1.57 27.89 33.87
N ALA A 564 1.47 28.29 35.14
CA ALA A 564 2.04 27.52 36.24
C ALA A 564 1.31 26.18 36.47
N GLU A 565 -0.02 26.18 36.40
CA GLU A 565 -0.83 24.97 36.49
C GLU A 565 -0.62 24.09 35.24
N ALA A 566 -0.58 24.70 34.06
CA ALA A 566 -0.29 23.99 32.82
C ALA A 566 1.07 23.28 32.87
N LEU A 567 2.09 23.92 33.48
CA LEU A 567 3.42 23.32 33.65
C LEU A 567 3.37 22.11 34.59
N GLU A 568 2.65 22.20 35.72
CA GLU A 568 2.47 21.05 36.62
C GLU A 568 1.76 19.89 35.90
N LEU A 569 0.69 20.18 35.16
CA LEU A 569 -0.09 19.17 34.45
C LEU A 569 0.73 18.48 33.36
N VAL A 570 1.47 19.23 32.54
CA VAL A 570 2.30 18.62 31.48
C VAL A 570 3.45 17.80 32.06
N GLU A 571 4.00 18.19 33.21
CA GLU A 571 4.99 17.37 33.92
C GLU A 571 4.40 16.04 34.40
N ARG A 572 3.14 16.04 34.86
CA ARG A 572 2.44 14.79 35.24
C ARG A 572 2.17 13.88 34.03
N SER A 573 1.87 14.45 32.85
CA SER A 573 1.79 13.69 31.60
C SER A 573 3.14 13.03 31.28
N LEU A 574 4.23 13.81 31.31
CA LEU A 574 5.57 13.34 30.97
C LEU A 574 6.15 12.31 31.96
N ILE A 575 5.70 12.29 33.21
CA ILE A 575 6.03 11.21 34.16
C ILE A 575 5.49 9.85 33.69
N ARG A 576 4.37 9.84 32.94
CA ARG A 576 3.72 8.63 32.44
C ARG A 576 4.18 8.26 31.03
N ASN A 577 4.50 9.27 30.21
CA ASN A 577 5.08 9.09 28.89
C ASN A 577 6.08 10.22 28.61
N SER A 578 7.36 9.95 28.85
CA SER A 578 8.44 10.91 28.58
C SER A 578 8.65 11.19 27.09
N HIS A 579 8.11 10.35 26.20
CA HIS A 579 8.22 10.44 24.75
C HIS A 579 6.95 11.02 24.10
N ASN A 580 6.03 11.61 24.88
CA ASN A 580 4.97 12.44 24.31
C ASN A 580 5.57 13.78 23.82
N TYR A 581 6.04 13.83 22.58
CA TYR A 581 6.73 15.00 22.01
C TYR A 581 5.85 16.25 21.97
N LYS A 582 4.52 16.10 21.89
CA LYS A 582 3.60 17.24 21.97
C LYS A 582 3.55 17.83 23.38
N ALA A 583 3.60 16.98 24.40
CA ALA A 583 3.74 17.42 25.79
C ALA A 583 5.12 18.03 26.05
N ARG A 584 6.19 17.49 25.47
CA ARG A 584 7.55 18.07 25.58
C ARG A 584 7.63 19.46 24.94
N HIS A 585 7.05 19.62 23.75
CA HIS A 585 6.91 20.92 23.08
C HIS A 585 6.16 21.93 23.96
N LEU A 586 4.99 21.54 24.48
CA LEU A 586 4.20 22.41 25.36
C LEU A 586 4.96 22.77 26.65
N LYS A 587 5.65 21.83 27.28
CA LYS A 587 6.48 22.11 28.47
C LYS A 587 7.55 23.15 28.17
N THR A 588 8.24 23.01 27.04
CA THR A 588 9.26 23.98 26.60
C THR A 588 8.66 25.38 26.43
N ALA A 589 7.52 25.47 25.75
CA ALA A 589 6.80 26.73 25.57
C ALA A 589 6.36 27.35 26.90
N LEU A 590 5.85 26.54 27.84
CA LEU A 590 5.44 27.00 29.17
C LEU A 590 6.62 27.52 30.01
N LEU A 591 7.76 26.84 30.00
CA LEU A 591 8.98 27.31 30.66
C LEU A 591 9.42 28.67 30.10
N ARG A 592 9.40 28.84 28.76
CA ARG A 592 9.65 30.14 28.12
C ARG A 592 8.66 31.20 28.56
N LYS A 593 7.35 30.91 28.56
CA LYS A 593 6.29 31.85 28.98
C LYS A 593 6.40 32.28 30.44
N LEU A 594 6.95 31.41 31.29
CA LEU A 594 7.24 31.70 32.70
C LEU A 594 8.60 32.40 32.92
N GLY A 595 9.36 32.67 31.85
CA GLY A 595 10.67 33.32 31.92
C GLY A 595 11.81 32.42 32.38
N LYS A 596 11.60 31.10 32.46
CA LYS A 596 12.60 30.11 32.86
C LYS A 596 13.43 29.66 31.65
N PHE A 597 14.16 30.58 31.04
CA PHE A 597 14.82 30.36 29.74
C PHE A 597 15.89 29.27 29.77
N ASP A 598 16.70 29.19 30.83
CA ASP A 598 17.78 28.20 30.94
C ASP A 598 17.22 26.77 31.08
N ASP A 599 16.12 26.60 31.82
CA ASP A 599 15.42 25.31 31.91
C ASP A 599 14.76 24.96 30.57
N ALA A 600 14.17 25.95 29.90
CA ALA A 600 13.52 25.77 28.62
C ALA A 600 14.49 25.31 27.53
N ILE A 601 15.65 25.96 27.39
CA ILE A 601 16.65 25.61 26.37
C ILE A 601 17.20 24.20 26.61
N LYS A 602 17.55 23.88 27.87
CA LYS A 602 18.06 22.56 28.24
C LYS A 602 17.04 21.46 27.93
N PHE A 603 15.77 21.70 28.24
CA PHE A 603 14.71 20.72 27.98
C PHE A 603 14.37 20.58 26.49
N ALA A 604 14.48 21.67 25.71
CA ALA A 604 14.40 21.63 24.26
C ALA A 604 15.53 20.78 23.66
N GLU A 605 16.77 20.98 24.11
CA GLU A 605 17.93 20.18 23.67
C GLU A 605 17.80 18.69 24.02
N GLU A 606 17.31 18.37 25.23
CA GLU A 606 16.99 16.99 25.62
C GLU A 606 15.89 16.39 24.72
N THR A 607 14.90 17.19 24.33
CA THR A 607 13.87 16.74 23.38
C THR A 607 14.47 16.43 22.01
N LEU A 608 15.39 17.27 21.53
CA LEU A 608 16.07 17.07 20.24
C LEU A 608 17.06 15.90 20.23
N SER A 609 17.52 15.44 21.39
CA SER A 609 18.29 14.20 21.49
C SER A 609 17.42 12.95 21.45
N LEU A 610 16.13 13.07 21.76
CA LEU A 610 15.16 11.97 21.69
C LEU A 610 14.50 11.91 20.30
N ASP A 611 14.10 13.05 19.75
CA ASP A 611 13.57 13.18 18.39
C ASP A 611 14.27 14.34 17.66
N ILE A 612 15.23 13.96 16.82
CA ILE A 612 16.06 14.89 16.06
C ILE A 612 15.25 15.78 15.11
N ALA A 613 14.04 15.33 14.75
CA ALA A 613 13.14 15.98 13.81
C ALA A 613 11.93 16.64 14.51
N ASP A 614 12.02 16.95 15.81
CA ASP A 614 10.96 17.68 16.50
C ASP A 614 10.97 19.17 16.13
N PHE A 615 10.01 19.59 15.30
CA PHE A 615 9.92 20.99 14.84
C PHE A 615 9.51 21.94 15.97
N GLY A 616 8.74 21.46 16.95
CA GLY A 616 8.27 22.26 18.09
C GLY A 616 9.44 22.72 18.96
N ALA A 617 10.29 21.79 19.39
CA ALA A 617 11.49 22.07 20.17
C ALA A 617 12.46 22.96 19.39
N GLN A 618 12.72 22.71 18.10
CA GLN A 618 13.57 23.58 17.29
C GLN A 618 13.03 25.01 17.20
N ASN A 619 11.71 25.17 17.04
CA ASN A 619 11.10 26.50 17.02
C ASN A 619 11.15 27.19 18.38
N GLU A 620 10.94 26.45 19.48
CA GLU A 620 11.07 27.00 20.83
C GLU A 620 12.50 27.47 21.12
N VAL A 621 13.55 26.77 20.67
CA VAL A 621 14.94 27.26 20.77
C VAL A 621 15.07 28.66 20.17
N ILE A 622 14.50 28.89 18.99
CA ILE A 622 14.52 30.19 18.31
C ILE A 622 13.82 31.25 19.16
N LEU A 623 12.60 30.94 19.66
CA LEU A 623 11.81 31.87 20.46
C LEU A 623 12.47 32.21 21.81
N ILE A 624 13.13 31.23 22.45
CA ILE A 624 13.89 31.44 23.69
C ILE A 624 15.08 32.37 23.44
N GLN A 625 15.83 32.13 22.35
CA GLN A 625 16.98 32.97 21.99
C GLN A 625 16.55 34.41 21.66
N LEU A 626 15.42 34.60 20.97
CA LEU A 626 14.84 35.93 20.75
C LEU A 626 14.45 36.61 22.07
N ALA A 627 13.82 35.87 23.01
CA ALA A 627 13.45 36.40 24.32
C ALA A 627 14.68 36.79 25.17
N GLN A 628 15.82 36.14 24.96
CA GLN A 628 17.11 36.49 25.57
C GLN A 628 17.90 37.58 24.80
N ASN A 629 17.34 38.17 23.74
CA ASN A 629 17.98 39.13 22.84
C ASN A 629 19.19 38.58 22.04
N ASN A 630 19.28 37.26 21.88
CA ASN A 630 20.34 36.57 21.14
C ASN A 630 19.97 36.44 19.64
N HIS A 631 19.69 37.57 18.98
CA HIS A 631 19.13 37.59 17.62
C HIS A 631 19.96 36.86 16.56
N ALA A 632 21.30 36.92 16.64
CA ALA A 632 22.18 36.24 15.67
C ALA A 632 22.09 34.71 15.76
N SER A 633 22.02 34.17 16.98
CA SER A 633 21.84 32.73 17.19
C SER A 633 20.46 32.30 16.73
N ALA A 634 19.42 33.08 17.06
CA ALA A 634 18.04 32.79 16.68
C ALA A 634 17.90 32.74 15.15
N GLN A 635 18.53 33.69 14.45
CA GLN A 635 18.54 33.73 12.98
C GLN A 635 19.21 32.48 12.38
N THR A 636 20.35 32.06 12.93
CA THR A 636 21.05 30.85 12.47
C THR A 636 20.16 29.60 12.64
N LYS A 637 19.53 29.45 13.80
CA LYS A 637 18.61 28.33 14.08
C LYS A 637 17.36 28.37 13.21
N LEU A 638 16.86 29.55 12.89
CA LEU A 638 15.72 29.73 11.97
C LEU A 638 16.08 29.30 10.54
N GLU A 639 17.28 29.62 10.06
CA GLU A 639 17.77 29.18 8.76
C GLU A 639 17.94 27.65 8.70
N GLU A 640 18.45 27.05 9.78
CA GLU A 640 18.54 25.59 9.93
C GLU A 640 17.15 24.93 9.88
N LEU A 641 16.19 25.41 10.69
CA LEU A 641 14.83 24.87 10.73
C LEU A 641 14.11 25.04 9.39
N THR A 642 14.25 26.21 8.75
CA THR A 642 13.62 26.48 7.44
C THR A 642 14.17 25.56 6.36
N ARG A 643 15.48 25.31 6.35
CA ARG A 643 16.10 24.33 5.45
C ARG A 643 15.63 22.92 5.74
N PHE A 644 15.53 22.57 7.03
CA PHE A 644 15.12 21.23 7.46
C PHE A 644 13.65 20.95 7.15
N MET A 645 12.73 21.91 7.33
CA MET A 645 11.32 21.81 6.94
C MET A 645 11.08 21.93 5.42
N ARG A 646 12.13 22.24 4.65
CA ARG A 646 12.18 22.27 3.17
C ARG A 646 11.21 23.27 2.51
N GLY A 647 10.67 24.21 3.27
CA GLY A 647 9.58 25.07 2.80
C GLY A 647 8.27 24.31 2.55
N ASP A 648 8.14 23.05 3.01
CA ASP A 648 6.92 22.26 2.86
C ASP A 648 5.81 22.85 3.72
N ILE A 649 4.78 23.38 3.07
CA ILE A 649 3.66 24.06 3.73
C ILE A 649 2.96 23.21 4.79
N HIS A 650 2.92 21.89 4.61
CA HIS A 650 2.26 20.99 5.55
C HIS A 650 3.03 20.86 6.86
N ASN A 651 4.36 20.98 6.84
CA ASN A 651 5.17 21.02 8.07
C ASN A 651 4.86 22.29 8.90
N TYR A 652 4.70 23.44 8.24
CA TYR A 652 4.34 24.70 8.91
C TYR A 652 2.90 24.67 9.44
N LEU A 653 1.95 24.13 8.67
CA LEU A 653 0.56 23.93 9.12
C LEU A 653 0.48 22.99 10.33
N ASN A 654 1.24 21.90 10.31
CA ASN A 654 1.33 20.97 11.44
C ASN A 654 1.87 21.65 12.70
N LEU A 655 2.97 22.40 12.59
CA LEU A 655 3.55 23.12 13.74
C LEU A 655 2.61 24.23 14.25
N ALA A 656 1.93 24.94 13.35
CA ALA A 656 0.96 25.97 13.71
C ALA A 656 -0.26 25.37 14.43
N ALA A 657 -0.76 24.21 13.97
CA ALA A 657 -1.83 23.48 14.64
C ALA A 657 -1.44 23.05 16.07
N ASP A 658 -0.16 22.71 16.30
CA ASP A 658 0.35 22.29 17.60
C ASP A 658 0.32 23.45 18.61
N TYR A 659 0.76 24.64 18.18
CA TYR A 659 0.64 25.86 18.96
C TYR A 659 -0.81 26.28 19.19
N ALA A 660 -1.63 26.28 18.12
CA ALA A 660 -3.03 26.65 18.19
C ALA A 660 -3.83 25.73 19.13
N GLY A 661 -3.55 24.43 19.13
CA GLY A 661 -4.17 23.44 20.02
C GLY A 661 -3.88 23.66 21.51
N CYS A 662 -2.89 24.50 21.84
CA CYS A 662 -2.51 24.94 23.17
C CYS A 662 -2.94 26.40 23.48
N GLY A 663 -3.65 27.07 22.57
CA GLY A 663 -4.04 28.47 22.69
C GLY A 663 -2.92 29.49 22.41
N LEU A 664 -1.77 29.04 21.89
CA LEU A 664 -0.61 29.87 21.58
C LEU A 664 -0.70 30.44 20.15
N PHE A 665 -1.75 31.22 19.89
CA PHE A 665 -2.08 31.67 18.53
C PHE A 665 -1.04 32.59 17.90
N ASN A 666 -0.37 33.44 18.68
CA ASN A 666 0.67 34.33 18.15
C ASN A 666 1.86 33.54 17.60
N GLU A 667 2.33 32.53 18.34
CA GLU A 667 3.36 31.62 17.85
C GLU A 667 2.93 30.86 16.59
N ALA A 668 1.68 30.42 16.52
CA ALA A 668 1.13 29.78 15.32
C ALA A 668 1.14 30.73 14.10
N ILE A 669 0.75 31.99 14.28
CA ILE A 669 0.81 33.03 13.24
C ILE A 669 2.25 33.26 12.78
N GLU A 670 3.19 33.44 13.71
CA GLU A 670 4.61 33.67 13.40
C GLU A 670 5.23 32.51 12.60
N VAL A 671 4.81 31.28 12.84
CA VAL A 671 5.25 30.11 12.05
C VAL A 671 4.72 30.18 10.62
N LEU A 672 3.42 30.46 10.46
CA LEU A 672 2.79 30.51 9.12
C LEU A 672 3.20 31.73 8.30
N GLU A 673 3.49 32.87 8.93
CA GLU A 673 3.94 34.08 8.24
C GLU A 673 5.29 33.89 7.52
N ARG A 674 6.11 32.94 7.95
CA ARG A 674 7.39 32.59 7.28
C ARG A 674 7.18 32.07 5.86
N VAL A 675 6.00 31.52 5.57
CA VAL A 675 5.63 30.93 4.27
C VAL A 675 4.40 31.59 3.65
N ALA A 676 3.87 32.65 4.24
CA ALA A 676 2.68 33.38 3.77
C ALA A 676 2.75 33.94 2.34
N PRO A 677 3.91 34.23 1.72
CA PRO A 677 3.96 34.56 0.29
C PRO A 677 3.49 33.42 -0.62
N ASN A 678 3.37 32.19 -0.11
CA ASN A 678 2.82 31.05 -0.82
C ASN A 678 1.30 31.17 -0.94
N ALA A 679 0.77 31.02 -2.16
CA ALA A 679 -0.66 31.09 -2.46
C ALA A 679 -1.41 29.79 -2.14
N TYR A 680 -1.04 29.05 -1.09
CA TYR A 680 -1.74 27.83 -0.69
C TYR A 680 -3.04 28.16 0.07
N PRO A 681 -4.23 27.67 -0.36
CA PRO A 681 -5.50 28.11 0.21
C PRO A 681 -5.61 27.89 1.73
N MET A 682 -5.30 26.68 2.21
CA MET A 682 -5.43 26.36 3.64
C MET A 682 -4.45 27.15 4.51
N LEU A 683 -3.27 27.55 4.00
CA LEU A 683 -2.38 28.46 4.74
C LEU A 683 -3.09 29.75 5.11
N HIS A 684 -3.75 30.36 4.12
CA HIS A 684 -4.44 31.62 4.31
C HIS A 684 -5.74 31.46 5.10
N TYR A 685 -6.53 30.40 4.91
CA TYR A 685 -7.68 30.14 5.78
C TYR A 685 -7.25 29.96 7.24
N THR A 686 -6.17 29.21 7.50
CA THR A 686 -5.64 29.04 8.86
C THR A 686 -5.15 30.37 9.44
N LEU A 687 -4.39 31.18 8.69
CA LEU A 687 -4.01 32.52 9.14
C LEU A 687 -5.24 33.41 9.42
N GLY A 688 -6.28 33.31 8.59
CA GLY A 688 -7.56 33.99 8.81
C GLY A 688 -8.20 33.62 10.14
N TYR A 689 -8.30 32.32 10.42
CA TYR A 689 -8.78 31.79 11.70
C TYR A 689 -7.93 32.26 12.88
N LEU A 690 -6.60 32.15 12.79
CA LEU A 690 -5.70 32.54 13.89
C LEU A 690 -5.73 34.04 14.18
N TYR A 691 -5.83 34.89 13.15
CA TYR A 691 -5.98 36.33 13.33
C TYR A 691 -7.32 36.73 13.94
N GLU A 692 -8.39 35.98 13.65
CA GLU A 692 -9.67 36.12 14.35
C GLU A 692 -9.54 35.78 15.83
N GLN A 693 -8.88 34.66 16.19
CA GLN A 693 -8.66 34.27 17.58
C GLN A 693 -7.83 35.29 18.38
N THR A 694 -6.95 36.03 17.72
CA THR A 694 -6.12 37.08 18.35
C THR A 694 -6.75 38.48 18.32
N GLY A 695 -7.98 38.62 17.81
CA GLY A 695 -8.70 39.89 17.78
C GLY A 695 -8.23 40.88 16.70
N ASN A 696 -7.70 40.37 15.58
CA ASN A 696 -7.23 41.16 14.43
C ASN A 696 -8.14 40.96 13.19
N PRO A 697 -9.37 41.48 13.18
CA PRO A 697 -10.37 41.17 12.14
C PRO A 697 -9.95 41.63 10.74
N ASP A 698 -9.21 42.74 10.61
CA ASP A 698 -8.76 43.25 9.30
C ASP A 698 -7.78 42.29 8.63
N LYS A 699 -6.82 41.75 9.40
CA LYS A 699 -5.88 40.73 8.91
C LYS A 699 -6.59 39.41 8.64
N ALA A 700 -7.52 39.02 9.51
CA ALA A 700 -8.32 37.81 9.33
C ALA A 700 -9.08 37.86 7.99
N GLN A 701 -9.71 38.99 7.70
CA GLN A 701 -10.43 39.24 6.45
C GLN A 701 -9.50 39.20 5.24
N ALA A 702 -8.35 39.90 5.29
CA ALA A 702 -7.39 39.92 4.20
C ALA A 702 -6.88 38.51 3.84
N HIS A 703 -6.63 37.67 4.83
CA HIS A 703 -6.22 36.29 4.59
C HIS A 703 -7.36 35.41 4.06
N ARG A 704 -8.60 35.57 4.51
CA ARG A 704 -9.75 34.86 3.89
C ARG A 704 -9.90 35.23 2.41
N GLU A 705 -9.72 36.50 2.06
CA GLU A 705 -9.75 36.96 0.66
C GLU A 705 -8.59 36.38 -0.16
N ALA A 706 -7.38 36.32 0.42
CA ALA A 706 -6.24 35.66 -0.21
C ALA A 706 -6.49 34.16 -0.42
N ALA A 707 -7.12 33.49 0.54
CA ALA A 707 -7.50 32.07 0.44
C ALA A 707 -8.54 31.83 -0.66
N GLN A 708 -9.56 32.69 -0.75
CA GLN A 708 -10.56 32.64 -1.82
C GLN A 708 -9.93 32.97 -3.19
N ALA A 709 -8.89 33.81 -3.26
CA ALA A 709 -8.20 34.11 -4.52
C ALA A 709 -7.21 33.00 -4.95
N ALA A 710 -6.65 32.24 -4.00
CA ALA A 710 -5.63 31.22 -4.22
C ALA A 710 -6.06 30.09 -5.18
N VAL A 711 -5.13 29.58 -5.98
CA VAL A 711 -5.39 28.45 -6.89
C VAL A 711 -5.75 27.19 -6.09
N SER A 712 -6.78 26.46 -6.52
CA SER A 712 -7.31 25.31 -5.78
C SER A 712 -6.57 24.00 -6.01
N ASP A 713 -5.64 23.98 -6.97
CA ASP A 713 -4.87 22.80 -7.33
C ASP A 713 -4.07 22.28 -6.13
N TYR A 714 -4.03 20.96 -5.99
CA TYR A 714 -3.27 20.25 -4.95
C TYR A 714 -3.61 20.63 -3.49
N CYS A 715 -4.75 21.27 -3.24
CA CYS A 715 -5.24 21.61 -1.90
C CYS A 715 -6.24 20.56 -1.39
N PHE A 716 -5.83 19.82 -0.36
CA PHE A 716 -6.56 18.66 0.19
C PHE A 716 -6.63 18.70 1.72
N PRO A 717 -7.53 19.51 2.32
CA PRO A 717 -7.71 19.56 3.79
C PRO A 717 -8.18 18.22 4.34
N ASN A 718 -7.62 17.75 5.46
CA ASN A 718 -7.86 16.38 5.96
C ASN A 718 -8.02 16.27 7.48
N THR A 719 -7.53 17.24 8.23
CA THR A 719 -7.46 17.18 9.70
C THR A 719 -8.71 17.74 10.35
N LEU A 720 -8.97 17.42 11.63
CA LEU A 720 -10.05 18.08 12.39
C LEU A 720 -9.78 19.59 12.57
N PHE A 721 -8.50 20.01 12.57
CA PHE A 721 -8.15 21.43 12.59
C PHE A 721 -8.56 22.14 11.30
N ASP A 722 -8.39 21.48 10.14
CA ASP A 722 -8.87 22.01 8.86
C ASP A 722 -10.40 22.20 8.86
N LEU A 723 -11.15 21.26 9.47
CA LEU A 723 -12.60 21.38 9.64
C LEU A 723 -12.95 22.67 10.39
N THR A 724 -12.37 22.89 11.58
CA THR A 724 -12.62 24.08 12.39
C THR A 724 -12.27 25.38 11.65
N VAL A 725 -11.15 25.38 10.92
CA VAL A 725 -10.70 26.53 10.13
C VAL A 725 -11.68 26.85 9.00
N LEU A 726 -12.16 25.84 8.26
CA LEU A 726 -13.10 26.02 7.15
C LEU A 726 -14.49 26.43 7.65
N GLU A 727 -14.96 25.88 8.77
CA GLU A 727 -16.21 26.29 9.41
C GLU A 727 -16.16 27.76 9.87
N SER A 728 -15.05 28.22 10.45
CA SER A 728 -14.83 29.65 10.78
C SER A 728 -14.84 30.52 9.52
N ALA A 729 -14.18 30.09 8.45
CA ALA A 729 -14.15 30.82 7.19
C ALA A 729 -15.56 31.02 6.60
N ILE A 730 -16.37 29.95 6.56
CA ILE A 730 -17.75 29.98 6.07
C ILE A 730 -18.66 30.81 6.99
N ALA A 731 -18.51 30.68 8.31
CA ALA A 731 -19.28 31.47 9.26
C ALA A 731 -19.03 32.98 9.09
N ALA A 732 -17.79 33.37 8.79
CA ALA A 732 -17.43 34.76 8.51
C ALA A 732 -17.84 35.22 7.10
N ARG A 733 -17.75 34.33 6.09
CA ARG A 733 -18.08 34.62 4.69
C ARG A 733 -18.90 33.46 4.08
N PRO A 734 -20.24 33.48 4.23
CA PRO A 734 -21.09 32.40 3.70
C PRO A 734 -21.09 32.26 2.17
N ASN A 735 -20.59 33.26 1.44
CA ASN A 735 -20.49 33.26 -0.02
C ASN A 735 -19.06 32.94 -0.52
N ASP A 736 -18.22 32.29 0.30
CA ASP A 736 -16.90 31.82 -0.13
C ASP A 736 -17.01 30.43 -0.79
N GLU A 737 -17.01 30.42 -2.13
CA GLU A 737 -17.16 29.19 -2.91
C GLU A 737 -16.05 28.17 -2.65
N LYS A 738 -14.82 28.63 -2.36
CA LYS A 738 -13.67 27.74 -2.14
C LYS A 738 -13.70 27.13 -0.77
N ALA A 739 -14.08 27.88 0.26
CA ALA A 739 -14.26 27.33 1.60
C ALA A 739 -15.33 26.23 1.59
N HIS A 740 -16.47 26.46 0.89
CA HIS A 740 -17.50 25.45 0.68
C HIS A 740 -16.97 24.23 -0.10
N TYR A 741 -16.21 24.43 -1.18
CA TYR A 741 -15.58 23.35 -1.94
C TYR A 741 -14.65 22.47 -1.10
N TYR A 742 -13.76 23.10 -0.33
CA TYR A 742 -12.80 22.43 0.54
C TYR A 742 -13.47 21.69 1.69
N LEU A 743 -14.49 22.27 2.30
CA LEU A 743 -15.26 21.59 3.34
C LEU A 743 -16.03 20.40 2.77
N GLY A 744 -16.61 20.54 1.57
CA GLY A 744 -17.23 19.41 0.85
C GLY A 744 -16.25 18.26 0.59
N ASN A 745 -15.01 18.57 0.20
CA ASN A 745 -13.96 17.56 0.02
C ASN A 745 -13.62 16.83 1.32
N TRP A 746 -13.47 17.59 2.41
CA TRP A 746 -13.20 17.03 3.73
C TRP A 746 -14.34 16.12 4.20
N LEU A 747 -15.60 16.56 4.05
CA LEU A 747 -16.79 15.81 4.46
C LEU A 747 -16.96 14.52 3.67
N TYR A 748 -16.75 14.56 2.36
CA TYR A 748 -16.86 13.37 1.51
C TYR A 748 -15.82 12.32 1.93
N ASP A 749 -14.57 12.75 2.16
CA ASP A 749 -13.51 11.90 2.68
C ASP A 749 -13.83 11.28 4.05
N LYS A 750 -14.50 12.04 4.93
CA LYS A 750 -14.97 11.58 6.23
C LYS A 750 -16.30 10.81 6.19
N LYS A 751 -16.69 10.28 5.02
CA LYS A 751 -17.91 9.47 4.84
C LYS A 751 -19.19 10.22 5.25
N ARG A 752 -19.23 11.53 4.99
CA ARG A 752 -20.42 12.42 5.15
C ARG A 752 -20.88 12.95 3.79
N PRO A 753 -21.36 12.08 2.88
CA PRO A 753 -21.63 12.46 1.50
C PRO A 753 -22.76 13.47 1.36
N GLU A 754 -23.81 13.39 2.18
CA GLU A 754 -24.95 14.33 2.11
C GLU A 754 -24.52 15.77 2.44
N ASP A 755 -23.73 15.93 3.51
CA ASP A 755 -23.18 17.23 3.88
C ASP A 755 -22.23 17.75 2.80
N ALA A 756 -21.40 16.87 2.23
CA ALA A 756 -20.48 17.22 1.16
C ALA A 756 -21.20 17.74 -0.09
N ILE A 757 -22.27 17.05 -0.52
CA ILE A 757 -23.09 17.44 -1.67
C ILE A 757 -23.70 18.81 -1.42
N ALA A 758 -24.28 19.06 -0.24
CA ALA A 758 -24.86 20.36 0.09
C ALA A 758 -23.84 21.51 -0.02
N HIS A 759 -22.62 21.31 0.49
CA HIS A 759 -21.56 22.32 0.36
C HIS A 759 -21.08 22.51 -1.09
N TRP A 760 -20.96 21.44 -1.88
CA TRP A 760 -20.60 21.55 -3.29
C TRP A 760 -21.70 22.20 -4.14
N GLU A 761 -22.97 21.94 -3.85
CA GLU A 761 -24.10 22.62 -4.50
C GLU A 761 -24.04 24.13 -4.24
N ILE A 762 -23.82 24.55 -3.00
CA ILE A 762 -23.62 25.97 -2.64
C ILE A 762 -22.42 26.56 -3.39
N SER A 763 -21.28 25.87 -3.40
CA SER A 763 -20.07 26.30 -4.13
C SER A 763 -20.36 26.51 -5.62
N SER A 764 -21.04 25.55 -6.26
CA SER A 764 -21.41 25.62 -7.68
C SER A 764 -22.43 26.72 -7.99
N ALA A 765 -23.32 27.04 -7.04
CA ALA A 765 -24.30 28.11 -7.17
C ALA A 765 -23.66 29.51 -7.04
N ILE A 766 -22.61 29.64 -6.22
CA ILE A 766 -21.83 30.87 -6.10
C ILE A 766 -20.93 31.06 -7.34
N GLN A 767 -20.25 30.00 -7.78
CA GLN A 767 -19.32 30.02 -8.91
C GLN A 767 -19.61 28.89 -9.90
N GLU A 768 -20.47 29.18 -10.89
CA GLU A 768 -20.92 28.19 -11.89
C GLU A 768 -19.77 27.62 -12.74
N GLY A 769 -18.68 28.38 -12.92
CA GLY A 769 -17.52 28.01 -13.72
C GLY A 769 -16.52 27.06 -13.04
N PHE A 770 -16.76 26.62 -11.81
CA PHE A 770 -15.81 25.82 -11.05
C PHE A 770 -15.86 24.33 -11.45
N ALA A 771 -15.12 23.96 -12.50
CA ALA A 771 -15.14 22.62 -13.11
C ALA A 771 -15.00 21.47 -12.10
N THR A 772 -14.07 21.57 -11.15
CA THR A 772 -13.80 20.50 -10.17
C THR A 772 -14.97 20.24 -9.22
N VAL A 773 -15.75 21.27 -8.86
CA VAL A 773 -16.95 21.12 -8.03
C VAL A 773 -18.01 20.31 -8.76
N HIS A 774 -18.25 20.65 -10.04
CA HIS A 774 -19.18 19.91 -10.89
C HIS A 774 -18.74 18.45 -11.09
N ARG A 775 -17.43 18.21 -11.26
CA ARG A 775 -16.88 16.84 -11.29
C ARG A 775 -17.21 16.09 -10.00
N ASN A 776 -16.97 16.69 -8.83
CA ASN A 776 -17.25 16.05 -7.54
C ASN A 776 -18.75 15.77 -7.33
N LEU A 777 -19.62 16.73 -7.69
CA LEU A 777 -21.07 16.55 -7.68
C LEU A 777 -21.50 15.39 -8.59
N ALA A 778 -20.92 15.27 -9.78
CA ALA A 778 -21.25 14.17 -10.68
C ALA A 778 -20.96 12.80 -10.07
N LEU A 779 -19.78 12.64 -9.44
CA LEU A 779 -19.42 11.41 -8.73
C LEU A 779 -20.38 11.13 -7.57
N ALA A 780 -20.73 12.16 -6.79
CA ALA A 780 -21.60 12.02 -5.63
C ALA A 780 -23.05 11.69 -6.01
N TYR A 781 -23.62 12.36 -7.01
CA TYR A 781 -24.96 12.09 -7.51
C TYR A 781 -25.09 10.66 -8.07
N PHE A 782 -24.07 10.18 -8.77
CA PHE A 782 -24.06 8.81 -9.26
C PHE A 782 -23.93 7.80 -8.12
N ASN A 783 -22.87 7.92 -7.31
CA ASN A 783 -22.49 6.89 -6.34
C ASN A 783 -23.35 6.88 -5.07
N LYS A 784 -23.90 8.03 -4.65
CA LYS A 784 -24.59 8.18 -3.35
C LYS A 784 -26.09 8.40 -3.50
N HIS A 785 -26.51 9.19 -4.50
CA HIS A 785 -27.94 9.47 -4.74
C HIS A 785 -28.59 8.56 -5.78
N ASN A 786 -27.82 7.71 -6.46
CA ASN A 786 -28.30 6.89 -7.57
C ASN A 786 -29.06 7.74 -8.63
N ASN A 787 -28.54 8.94 -8.92
CA ASN A 787 -29.13 9.90 -9.84
C ASN A 787 -28.21 10.11 -11.06
N PRO A 788 -28.24 9.19 -12.04
CA PRO A 788 -27.31 9.23 -13.16
C PRO A 788 -27.56 10.42 -14.11
N GLN A 789 -28.78 10.96 -14.16
CA GLN A 789 -29.10 12.11 -15.01
C GLN A 789 -28.50 13.41 -14.47
N ALA A 790 -28.57 13.63 -13.15
CA ALA A 790 -27.89 14.77 -12.51
C ALA A 790 -26.37 14.61 -12.62
N ALA A 791 -25.85 13.39 -12.43
CA ALA A 791 -24.44 13.10 -12.60
C ALA A 791 -23.94 13.48 -14.00
N LEU A 792 -24.69 13.10 -15.04
CA LEU A 792 -24.35 13.44 -16.42
C LEU A 792 -24.33 14.95 -16.65
N GLN A 793 -25.38 15.67 -16.23
CA GLN A 793 -25.46 17.12 -16.39
C GLN A 793 -24.29 17.84 -15.72
N SER A 794 -23.95 17.45 -14.49
CA SER A 794 -22.81 18.02 -13.77
C SER A 794 -21.49 17.68 -14.46
N LEU A 795 -21.27 16.46 -14.95
CA LEU A 795 -19.99 16.09 -15.57
C LEU A 795 -19.80 16.73 -16.96
N GLU A 796 -20.86 16.85 -17.75
CA GLU A 796 -20.85 17.61 -18.99
C GLU A 796 -20.56 19.09 -18.73
N LYS A 797 -21.12 19.66 -17.65
CA LYS A 797 -20.80 21.03 -17.21
C LYS A 797 -19.34 21.16 -16.78
N ALA A 798 -18.80 20.19 -16.03
CA ALA A 798 -17.40 20.17 -15.62
C ALA A 798 -16.46 20.21 -16.83
N PHE A 799 -16.72 19.36 -17.84
CA PHE A 799 -15.95 19.35 -19.08
C PHE A 799 -16.13 20.63 -19.90
N ALA A 800 -17.34 21.19 -19.97
CA ALA A 800 -17.61 22.46 -20.65
C ALA A 800 -16.87 23.65 -20.02
N CYS A 801 -16.67 23.63 -18.69
CA CYS A 801 -15.86 24.62 -17.98
C CYS A 801 -14.35 24.47 -18.23
N GLY A 802 -13.87 23.29 -18.65
CA GLY A 802 -12.45 23.00 -18.87
C GLY A 802 -12.23 21.88 -19.89
N THR A 803 -12.31 22.20 -21.18
CA THR A 803 -12.25 21.21 -22.28
C THR A 803 -10.86 20.61 -22.55
N GLU A 804 -9.85 20.94 -21.76
CA GLU A 804 -8.48 20.43 -21.91
C GLU A 804 -8.09 19.33 -20.90
N ASP A 805 -8.98 19.05 -19.93
CA ASP A 805 -8.79 18.05 -18.89
C ASP A 805 -9.15 16.64 -19.41
N ALA A 806 -8.13 15.87 -19.76
CA ALA A 806 -8.28 14.49 -20.25
C ALA A 806 -8.84 13.53 -19.19
N ARG A 807 -8.65 13.80 -17.90
CA ARG A 807 -9.21 12.98 -16.82
C ARG A 807 -10.73 13.19 -16.77
N VAL A 808 -11.21 14.43 -16.75
CA VAL A 808 -12.66 14.70 -16.77
C VAL A 808 -13.30 14.14 -18.04
N PHE A 809 -12.62 14.22 -19.17
CA PHE A 809 -13.10 13.65 -20.43
C PHE A 809 -13.20 12.12 -20.39
N PHE A 810 -12.21 11.44 -19.80
CA PHE A 810 -12.24 9.99 -19.59
C PHE A 810 -13.39 9.57 -18.67
N GLU A 811 -13.57 10.26 -17.54
CA GLU A 811 -14.68 10.00 -16.63
C GLU A 811 -16.04 10.22 -17.30
N LEU A 812 -16.14 11.21 -18.19
CA LEU A 812 -17.35 11.45 -18.97
C LEU A 812 -17.66 10.30 -19.94
N ASP A 813 -16.65 9.78 -20.62
CA ASP A 813 -16.81 8.60 -21.49
C ASP A 813 -17.19 7.33 -20.69
N GLN A 814 -16.62 7.14 -19.50
CA GLN A 814 -17.04 6.07 -18.58
C GLN A 814 -18.52 6.20 -18.19
N LEU A 815 -18.98 7.42 -17.90
CA LEU A 815 -20.38 7.66 -17.56
C LEU A 815 -21.30 7.42 -18.77
N TYR A 816 -20.91 7.85 -19.98
CA TYR A 816 -21.64 7.54 -21.20
C TYR A 816 -21.78 6.03 -21.44
N LYS A 817 -20.70 5.27 -21.19
CA LYS A 817 -20.71 3.80 -21.25
C LYS A 817 -21.75 3.21 -20.30
N LYS A 818 -21.76 3.65 -19.04
CA LYS A 818 -22.71 3.19 -18.01
C LYS A 818 -24.16 3.58 -18.31
N LEU A 819 -24.37 4.72 -18.98
CA LEU A 819 -25.69 5.18 -19.42
C LEU A 819 -26.17 4.55 -20.72
N GLY A 820 -25.42 3.60 -21.29
CA GLY A 820 -25.84 2.86 -22.48
C GLY A 820 -25.71 3.65 -23.79
N TYR A 821 -24.83 4.66 -23.85
CA TYR A 821 -24.51 5.31 -25.12
C TYR A 821 -23.86 4.31 -26.08
N SER A 822 -24.23 4.39 -27.36
CA SER A 822 -23.72 3.48 -28.38
C SER A 822 -22.22 3.67 -28.58
N ALA A 823 -21.55 2.59 -29.00
CA ALA A 823 -20.13 2.65 -29.37
C ALA A 823 -19.85 3.69 -30.47
N GLU A 824 -20.84 4.00 -31.32
CA GLU A 824 -20.72 4.98 -32.42
C GLU A 824 -20.63 6.40 -31.87
N THR A 825 -21.58 6.76 -30.99
CA THR A 825 -21.62 8.07 -30.36
C THR A 825 -20.38 8.30 -29.50
N ARG A 826 -19.97 7.29 -28.71
CA ARG A 826 -18.76 7.37 -27.89
C ARG A 826 -17.50 7.52 -28.75
N LEU A 827 -17.36 6.72 -29.81
CA LEU A 827 -16.20 6.80 -30.72
C LEU A 827 -16.12 8.19 -31.38
N ALA A 828 -17.23 8.71 -31.89
CA ALA A 828 -17.28 10.04 -32.50
C ALA A 828 -16.88 11.16 -31.52
N ASN A 829 -17.26 11.02 -30.23
CA ASN A 829 -16.84 11.95 -29.20
C ASN A 829 -15.33 11.86 -28.91
N LEU A 830 -14.77 10.65 -28.82
CA LEU A 830 -13.32 10.47 -28.62
C LEU A 830 -12.52 11.00 -29.80
N GLU A 831 -12.96 10.74 -31.04
CA GLU A 831 -12.31 11.26 -32.26
C GLU A 831 -12.32 12.79 -32.32
N LYS A 832 -13.41 13.43 -31.85
CA LYS A 832 -13.52 14.89 -31.76
C LYS A 832 -12.46 15.51 -30.84
N TYR A 833 -12.08 14.82 -29.77
CA TYR A 833 -11.09 15.27 -28.78
C TYR A 833 -9.84 14.37 -28.76
N SER A 834 -9.38 13.94 -29.94
CA SER A 834 -8.24 13.02 -30.10
C SER A 834 -6.97 13.46 -29.35
N THR A 835 -6.69 14.76 -29.27
CA THR A 835 -5.53 15.26 -28.51
C THR A 835 -5.60 14.97 -27.01
N LEU A 836 -6.80 14.82 -26.43
CA LEU A 836 -6.97 14.40 -25.03
C LEU A 836 -6.83 12.89 -24.90
N VAL A 837 -7.31 12.13 -25.89
CA VAL A 837 -7.19 10.66 -25.95
C VAL A 837 -5.72 10.25 -25.91
N GLU A 838 -4.85 10.95 -26.65
CA GLU A 838 -3.41 10.66 -26.67
C GLU A 838 -2.71 10.90 -25.31
N LYS A 839 -3.31 11.71 -24.43
CA LYS A 839 -2.66 12.09 -23.16
C LYS A 839 -2.55 10.91 -22.20
N ARG A 840 -3.44 9.91 -22.22
CA ARG A 840 -3.49 8.83 -21.21
C ARG A 840 -3.72 7.46 -21.83
N ASP A 841 -3.14 6.42 -21.24
CA ASP A 841 -3.24 5.04 -21.75
C ASP A 841 -4.63 4.43 -21.53
N ASP A 842 -5.28 4.74 -20.40
CA ASP A 842 -6.62 4.25 -20.07
C ASP A 842 -7.70 4.78 -21.04
N LEU A 843 -7.65 6.08 -21.35
CA LEU A 843 -8.54 6.71 -22.33
C LEU A 843 -8.23 6.26 -23.76
N TYR A 844 -6.94 6.12 -24.11
CA TYR A 844 -6.53 5.58 -25.42
C TYR A 844 -7.03 4.15 -25.62
N LEU A 845 -7.02 3.33 -24.56
CA LEU A 845 -7.53 1.97 -24.61
C LEU A 845 -9.06 1.92 -24.80
N GLU A 846 -9.84 2.85 -24.23
CA GLU A 846 -11.27 2.94 -24.54
C GLU A 846 -11.49 3.29 -26.03
N TYR A 847 -10.65 4.16 -26.62
CA TYR A 847 -10.68 4.42 -28.06
C TYR A 847 -10.42 3.15 -28.90
N VAL A 848 -9.36 2.39 -28.59
CA VAL A 848 -9.07 1.11 -29.23
C VAL A 848 -10.23 0.11 -29.08
N THR A 849 -10.81 0.04 -27.88
CA THR A 849 -11.96 -0.83 -27.58
C THR A 849 -13.16 -0.48 -28.45
N LEU A 850 -13.41 0.81 -28.67
CA LEU A 850 -14.51 1.30 -29.51
C LEU A 850 -14.25 1.08 -31.00
N LEU A 851 -13.00 1.18 -31.48
CA LEU A 851 -12.64 0.77 -32.83
C LEU A 851 -12.97 -0.70 -33.08
N ASN A 852 -12.58 -1.58 -32.14
CA ASN A 852 -12.91 -3.00 -32.19
C ASN A 852 -14.42 -3.25 -32.14
N ALA A 853 -15.16 -2.52 -31.31
CA ALA A 853 -16.62 -2.62 -31.23
C ALA A 853 -17.30 -2.28 -32.57
N GLN A 854 -16.71 -1.35 -33.33
CA GLN A 854 -17.18 -0.95 -34.66
C GLN A 854 -16.54 -1.72 -35.81
N GLU A 855 -15.90 -2.86 -35.50
CA GLU A 855 -15.30 -3.76 -36.49
C GLU A 855 -14.17 -3.09 -37.30
N GLN A 856 -13.60 -2.00 -36.79
CA GLN A 856 -12.43 -1.33 -37.36
C GLN A 856 -11.14 -1.97 -36.82
N HIS A 857 -11.03 -3.30 -36.91
CA HIS A 857 -9.96 -4.09 -36.32
C HIS A 857 -8.58 -3.73 -36.87
N GLU A 858 -8.48 -3.44 -38.18
CA GLU A 858 -7.25 -2.99 -38.80
C GLU A 858 -6.73 -1.69 -38.15
N LYS A 859 -7.62 -0.72 -37.92
CA LYS A 859 -7.26 0.53 -37.22
C LYS A 859 -6.93 0.29 -35.76
N ALA A 860 -7.60 -0.64 -35.09
CA ALA A 860 -7.28 -0.99 -33.71
C ALA A 860 -5.87 -1.58 -33.61
N ILE A 861 -5.47 -2.45 -34.55
CA ILE A 861 -4.10 -3.00 -34.64
C ILE A 861 -3.10 -1.87 -34.91
N GLU A 862 -3.38 -0.97 -35.84
CA GLU A 862 -2.52 0.18 -36.14
C GLU A 862 -2.35 1.11 -34.93
N ALA A 863 -3.45 1.42 -34.23
CA ALA A 863 -3.46 2.25 -33.02
C ALA A 863 -2.65 1.61 -31.89
N ILE A 864 -2.83 0.31 -31.64
CA ILE A 864 -2.05 -0.43 -30.64
C ILE A 864 -0.57 -0.44 -31.01
N ALA A 865 -0.24 -0.72 -32.27
CA ALA A 865 1.15 -0.75 -32.75
C ALA A 865 1.84 0.62 -32.72
N GLY A 866 1.07 1.71 -32.82
CA GLY A 866 1.57 3.09 -32.83
C GLY A 866 1.86 3.68 -31.44
N ARG A 867 1.59 2.95 -30.35
CA ARG A 867 1.71 3.44 -28.97
C ARG A 867 2.56 2.51 -28.10
N ASN A 868 3.31 3.10 -27.19
CA ASN A 868 3.92 2.40 -26.05
C ASN A 868 2.99 2.50 -24.85
N PHE A 869 2.43 1.38 -24.41
CA PHE A 869 1.58 1.32 -23.24
C PHE A 869 2.42 1.11 -21.98
N HIS A 870 2.11 1.87 -20.93
CA HIS A 870 2.70 1.67 -19.62
C HIS A 870 1.75 0.81 -18.78
N PRO A 871 2.20 -0.27 -18.15
CA PRO A 871 1.35 -1.01 -17.23
C PRO A 871 1.02 -0.14 -16.00
N TRP A 872 -0.20 -0.31 -15.50
CA TRP A 872 -0.65 0.26 -14.23
C TRP A 872 -1.34 -0.83 -13.41
N GLU A 873 -1.36 -0.66 -12.09
CA GLU A 873 -2.03 -1.63 -11.22
C GLU A 873 -3.52 -1.77 -11.58
N GLY A 874 -3.92 -2.99 -11.93
CA GLY A 874 -5.27 -3.32 -12.38
C GLY A 874 -5.50 -3.17 -13.89
N GLY A 875 -4.51 -2.67 -14.63
CA GLY A 875 -4.52 -2.60 -16.09
C GLY A 875 -4.24 -3.93 -16.79
N GLU A 876 -3.73 -4.92 -16.05
CA GLU A 876 -3.15 -6.13 -16.61
C GLU A 876 -4.17 -6.91 -17.45
N GLY A 877 -3.75 -7.35 -18.64
CA GLY A 877 -4.57 -8.13 -19.56
C GLY A 877 -5.48 -7.28 -20.47
N LYS A 878 -5.64 -5.98 -20.22
CA LYS A 878 -6.62 -5.17 -20.97
C LYS A 878 -6.12 -4.78 -22.36
N VAL A 879 -4.88 -4.28 -22.46
CA VAL A 879 -4.27 -3.92 -23.75
C VAL A 879 -4.06 -5.17 -24.60
N THR A 880 -3.49 -6.21 -23.99
CA THR A 880 -3.23 -7.51 -24.61
C THR A 880 -4.54 -8.19 -25.05
N GLY A 881 -5.61 -8.08 -24.26
CA GLY A 881 -6.95 -8.56 -24.64
C GLY A 881 -7.50 -7.87 -25.89
N GLN A 882 -7.36 -6.55 -26.02
CA GLN A 882 -7.78 -5.82 -27.24
C GLN A 882 -6.89 -6.17 -28.45
N TYR A 883 -5.60 -6.39 -28.24
CA TYR A 883 -4.66 -6.82 -29.28
C TYR A 883 -5.05 -8.19 -29.85
N VAL A 884 -5.25 -9.19 -28.98
CA VAL A 884 -5.68 -10.54 -29.37
C VAL A 884 -7.03 -10.51 -30.08
N LEU A 885 -8.01 -9.78 -29.53
CA LEU A 885 -9.35 -9.66 -30.12
C LEU A 885 -9.29 -9.08 -31.54
N ALA A 886 -8.54 -8.00 -31.75
CA ALA A 886 -8.44 -7.37 -33.06
C ALA A 886 -7.85 -8.31 -34.12
N HIS A 887 -6.79 -9.06 -33.77
CA HIS A 887 -6.17 -10.02 -34.67
C HIS A 887 -7.08 -11.21 -34.98
N VAL A 888 -7.73 -11.79 -33.98
CA VAL A 888 -8.63 -12.95 -34.16
C VAL A 888 -9.85 -12.56 -34.99
N GLU A 889 -10.50 -11.42 -34.72
CA GLU A 889 -11.67 -11.00 -35.50
C GLU A 889 -11.32 -10.60 -36.94
N LEU A 890 -10.15 -10.00 -37.15
CA LEU A 890 -9.65 -9.74 -38.50
C LEU A 890 -9.33 -11.05 -39.24
N ALA A 891 -8.72 -12.03 -38.57
CA ALA A 891 -8.45 -13.34 -39.15
C ALA A 891 -9.72 -14.04 -39.59
N LYS A 892 -10.80 -13.97 -38.80
CA LYS A 892 -12.13 -14.51 -39.17
C LYS A 892 -12.69 -13.87 -40.43
N ARG A 893 -12.57 -12.54 -40.57
CA ARG A 893 -13.01 -11.80 -41.77
C ARG A 893 -12.21 -12.24 -43.01
N VAL A 894 -10.89 -12.33 -42.88
CA VAL A 894 -9.98 -12.69 -43.96
C VAL A 894 -10.16 -14.16 -44.37
N LEU A 895 -10.37 -15.06 -43.40
CA LEU A 895 -10.75 -16.46 -43.62
C LEU A 895 -12.04 -16.56 -44.44
N ALA A 896 -13.06 -15.77 -44.13
CA ALA A 896 -14.30 -15.73 -44.92
C ALA A 896 -14.07 -15.28 -46.38
N SER A 897 -13.05 -14.45 -46.61
CA SER A 897 -12.60 -14.07 -47.97
C SER A 897 -11.61 -15.05 -48.62
N LYS A 898 -11.30 -16.18 -47.96
CA LYS A 898 -10.41 -17.27 -48.42
C LYS A 898 -8.94 -16.87 -48.59
N ASP A 899 -8.49 -15.83 -47.91
CA ASP A 899 -7.07 -15.47 -47.83
C ASP A 899 -6.42 -16.17 -46.63
N TYR A 900 -6.15 -17.46 -46.81
CA TYR A 900 -5.74 -18.35 -45.72
C TYR A 900 -4.37 -18.00 -45.13
N GLU A 901 -3.41 -17.61 -45.97
CA GLU A 901 -2.05 -17.25 -45.53
C GLU A 901 -2.08 -16.05 -44.60
N ARG A 902 -2.85 -15.02 -44.94
CA ARG A 902 -3.01 -13.85 -44.07
C ARG A 902 -3.78 -14.18 -42.79
N ALA A 903 -4.77 -15.09 -42.84
CA ALA A 903 -5.48 -15.53 -41.64
C ALA A 903 -4.56 -16.27 -40.65
N VAL A 904 -3.68 -17.16 -41.14
CA VAL A 904 -2.65 -17.82 -40.31
C VAL A 904 -1.72 -16.78 -39.68
N SER A 905 -1.18 -15.87 -40.49
CA SER A 905 -0.26 -14.83 -40.01
C SER A 905 -0.87 -13.97 -38.90
N LEU A 906 -2.14 -13.57 -39.02
CA LEU A 906 -2.83 -12.78 -38.00
C LEU A 906 -3.02 -13.55 -36.69
N LEU A 907 -3.37 -14.84 -36.77
CA LEU A 907 -3.54 -15.69 -35.58
C LEU A 907 -2.20 -16.00 -34.90
N GLU A 908 -1.12 -16.19 -35.67
CA GLU A 908 0.23 -16.33 -35.13
C GLU A 908 0.71 -15.04 -34.46
N CYS A 909 0.37 -13.87 -35.00
CA CYS A 909 0.62 -12.59 -34.32
C CYS A 909 -0.11 -12.51 -32.97
N ALA A 910 -1.35 -13.00 -32.87
CA ALA A 910 -2.08 -13.01 -31.59
C ALA A 910 -1.40 -13.91 -30.52
N LEU A 911 -0.60 -14.89 -30.93
CA LEU A 911 0.20 -15.74 -30.03
C LEU A 911 1.48 -15.08 -29.51
N VAL A 912 1.80 -13.84 -29.91
CA VAL A 912 3.02 -13.15 -29.46
C VAL A 912 2.66 -11.74 -28.99
N TYR A 913 3.05 -11.37 -27.77
CA TYR A 913 2.85 -10.01 -27.27
C TYR A 913 4.05 -9.14 -27.64
N PRO A 914 3.86 -8.11 -28.49
CA PRO A 914 4.94 -7.18 -28.80
C PRO A 914 5.30 -6.31 -27.59
N ILE A 915 6.55 -5.88 -27.51
CA ILE A 915 7.10 -5.18 -26.34
C ILE A 915 6.33 -3.90 -26.00
N ASN A 916 5.79 -3.20 -27.02
CA ASN A 916 5.06 -1.95 -26.84
C ASN A 916 3.74 -2.10 -26.08
N LEU A 917 3.24 -3.33 -25.85
CA LEU A 917 2.05 -3.55 -25.01
C LEU A 917 2.34 -3.38 -23.51
N GLY A 918 3.62 -3.37 -23.11
CA GLY A 918 4.02 -3.24 -21.70
C GLY A 918 3.79 -4.49 -20.85
N GLU A 919 3.29 -5.59 -21.42
CA GLU A 919 2.92 -6.82 -20.71
C GLU A 919 3.54 -8.07 -21.36
N GLY A 920 3.74 -9.13 -20.55
CA GLY A 920 4.16 -10.46 -21.00
C GLY A 920 3.14 -11.52 -20.64
N LYS A 921 3.22 -12.70 -21.26
CA LYS A 921 2.25 -13.78 -20.99
C LYS A 921 2.53 -14.48 -19.66
N LEU A 922 1.45 -14.86 -18.99
CA LEU A 922 1.53 -15.78 -17.86
C LEU A 922 1.74 -17.21 -18.38
N THR A 923 2.60 -17.96 -17.69
CA THR A 923 2.81 -19.39 -17.97
C THR A 923 1.48 -20.13 -17.85
N GLY A 924 1.10 -20.86 -18.89
CA GLY A 924 -0.19 -21.57 -18.93
C GLY A 924 -1.40 -20.72 -19.34
N ALA A 925 -1.19 -19.56 -19.96
CA ALA A 925 -2.27 -18.77 -20.56
C ALA A 925 -3.14 -19.61 -21.52
N GLN A 926 -4.47 -19.44 -21.41
CA GLN A 926 -5.45 -20.22 -22.17
C GLN A 926 -5.84 -19.47 -23.44
N GLU A 927 -5.51 -20.03 -24.61
CA GLU A 927 -5.61 -19.36 -25.91
C GLU A 927 -6.45 -20.17 -26.92
N ASN A 928 -7.48 -20.85 -26.39
CA ASN A 928 -8.27 -21.84 -27.11
C ASN A 928 -8.91 -21.28 -28.39
N ASN A 929 -9.33 -20.02 -28.37
CA ASN A 929 -9.90 -19.33 -29.53
C ASN A 929 -8.91 -19.23 -30.70
N ILE A 930 -7.65 -18.87 -30.44
CA ILE A 930 -6.62 -18.70 -31.47
C ILE A 930 -6.32 -20.05 -32.13
N TYR A 931 -6.06 -21.08 -31.32
CA TYR A 931 -5.77 -22.43 -31.81
C TYR A 931 -6.97 -23.07 -32.54
N TYR A 932 -8.20 -22.80 -32.09
CA TYR A 932 -9.40 -23.25 -32.79
C TYR A 932 -9.46 -22.67 -34.22
N TYR A 933 -9.31 -21.35 -34.37
CA TYR A 933 -9.34 -20.74 -35.70
C TYR A 933 -8.14 -21.12 -36.56
N LEU A 934 -6.94 -21.33 -35.99
CA LEU A 934 -5.81 -21.90 -36.73
C LEU A 934 -6.17 -23.29 -37.29
N GLY A 935 -6.83 -24.13 -36.49
CA GLY A 935 -7.36 -25.41 -36.93
C GLY A 935 -8.35 -25.27 -38.09
N CYS A 936 -9.29 -24.33 -38.02
CA CYS A 936 -10.24 -24.05 -39.09
C CYS A 936 -9.55 -23.61 -40.40
N VAL A 937 -8.57 -22.71 -40.31
CA VAL A 937 -7.82 -22.24 -41.49
C VAL A 937 -7.04 -23.40 -42.13
N TYR A 938 -6.34 -24.21 -41.34
CA TYR A 938 -5.61 -25.38 -41.85
C TYR A 938 -6.52 -26.45 -42.45
N ALA A 939 -7.74 -26.62 -41.90
CA ALA A 939 -8.73 -27.52 -42.48
C ALA A 939 -9.16 -27.05 -43.89
N GLU A 940 -9.43 -25.74 -44.06
CA GLU A 940 -9.77 -25.13 -45.36
C GLU A 940 -8.60 -25.19 -46.37
N MET A 941 -7.36 -25.13 -45.89
CA MET A 941 -6.15 -25.32 -46.72
C MET A 941 -5.90 -26.79 -47.11
N GLY A 942 -6.69 -27.74 -46.61
CA GLY A 942 -6.49 -29.19 -46.83
C GLY A 942 -5.33 -29.79 -46.02
N GLN A 943 -4.84 -29.08 -44.99
CA GLN A 943 -3.73 -29.52 -44.13
C GLN A 943 -4.26 -30.25 -42.88
N SER A 944 -4.89 -31.41 -43.09
CA SER A 944 -5.63 -32.13 -42.04
C SER A 944 -4.82 -32.45 -40.78
N GLN A 945 -3.54 -32.79 -40.90
CA GLN A 945 -2.70 -33.12 -39.73
C GLN A 945 -2.44 -31.90 -38.84
N GLN A 946 -2.17 -30.74 -39.45
CA GLN A 946 -1.99 -29.49 -38.73
C GLN A 946 -3.31 -29.06 -38.08
N ALA A 947 -4.42 -29.14 -38.81
CA ALA A 947 -5.75 -28.84 -38.27
C ALA A 947 -6.05 -29.67 -37.01
N THR A 948 -5.90 -31.00 -37.07
CA THR A 948 -6.09 -31.88 -35.90
C THR A 948 -5.17 -31.54 -34.75
N THR A 949 -3.92 -31.14 -35.02
CA THR A 949 -2.97 -30.72 -33.98
C THR A 949 -3.47 -29.47 -33.27
N GLN A 950 -3.87 -28.45 -34.02
CA GLN A 950 -4.34 -27.18 -33.45
C GLN A 950 -5.65 -27.35 -32.69
N PHE A 951 -6.61 -28.12 -33.21
CA PHE A 951 -7.81 -28.48 -32.45
C PHE A 951 -7.48 -29.26 -31.18
N GLY A 952 -6.48 -30.15 -31.23
CA GLY A 952 -5.98 -30.86 -30.06
C GLY A 952 -5.52 -29.90 -28.95
N VAL A 953 -4.73 -28.88 -29.29
CA VAL A 953 -4.29 -27.84 -28.35
C VAL A 953 -5.49 -27.03 -27.86
N ALA A 954 -6.35 -26.56 -28.76
CA ALA A 954 -7.55 -25.78 -28.43
C ALA A 954 -8.55 -26.53 -27.52
N SER A 955 -8.50 -27.86 -27.48
CA SER A 955 -9.41 -28.69 -26.68
C SER A 955 -9.01 -28.87 -25.21
N GLN A 956 -7.77 -28.49 -24.87
CA GLN A 956 -7.17 -28.64 -23.54
C GLN A 956 -7.26 -27.35 -22.71
N GLY A 957 -7.05 -27.46 -21.40
CA GLY A 957 -7.08 -26.31 -20.49
C GLY A 957 -8.02 -26.44 -19.31
N LEU A 958 -8.16 -25.34 -18.58
CA LEU A 958 -9.18 -25.18 -17.53
C LEU A 958 -10.57 -25.28 -18.17
N ASP A 959 -11.46 -26.07 -17.58
CA ASP A 959 -12.78 -26.38 -18.12
C ASP A 959 -13.92 -26.13 -17.12
N GLU A 960 -13.64 -25.44 -16.02
CA GLU A 960 -14.61 -24.99 -15.03
C GLU A 960 -14.88 -23.49 -15.21
N PRO A 961 -16.13 -23.05 -15.41
CA PRO A 961 -16.47 -21.64 -15.51
C PRO A 961 -16.18 -20.88 -14.20
N ALA A 962 -15.80 -19.62 -14.31
CA ALA A 962 -15.50 -18.73 -13.19
C ALA A 962 -16.39 -17.47 -13.19
N SER A 963 -16.42 -16.76 -12.06
CA SER A 963 -17.17 -15.51 -11.90
C SER A 963 -16.50 -14.35 -12.67
N ALA A 964 -17.26 -13.30 -12.97
CA ALA A 964 -16.78 -12.14 -13.76
C ALA A 964 -15.90 -11.14 -12.97
N MET A 965 -15.40 -11.54 -11.79
CA MET A 965 -14.89 -10.61 -10.79
C MET A 965 -13.39 -10.31 -10.93
N PHE A 966 -12.58 -11.28 -11.32
CA PHE A 966 -11.13 -11.11 -11.43
C PHE A 966 -10.68 -11.16 -12.88
N TYR A 967 -9.79 -10.25 -13.27
CA TYR A 967 -9.25 -10.16 -14.63
C TYR A 967 -8.36 -11.36 -15.00
N ASN A 968 -7.85 -12.08 -14.00
CA ASN A 968 -7.03 -13.29 -14.15
C ASN A 968 -7.85 -14.58 -14.29
N ASP A 969 -9.18 -14.48 -14.25
CA ASP A 969 -10.03 -15.64 -14.43
C ASP A 969 -10.25 -15.90 -15.92
N GLN A 970 -10.34 -17.18 -16.28
CA GLN A 970 -10.43 -17.58 -17.68
C GLN A 970 -11.74 -17.03 -18.29
N PRO A 971 -11.65 -16.30 -19.42
CA PRO A 971 -12.84 -15.89 -20.15
C PRO A 971 -13.69 -17.10 -20.57
N PRO A 972 -15.02 -17.06 -20.40
CA PRO A 972 -15.88 -18.23 -20.62
C PRO A 972 -15.93 -18.68 -22.09
N ASP A 973 -15.60 -17.80 -23.01
CA ASP A 973 -15.46 -18.12 -24.43
C ASP A 973 -14.31 -19.09 -24.70
N MET A 974 -13.27 -19.14 -23.86
CA MET A 974 -12.22 -20.17 -24.00
C MET A 974 -12.78 -21.59 -23.82
N ILE A 975 -13.70 -21.78 -22.86
CA ILE A 975 -14.41 -23.05 -22.65
C ILE A 975 -15.33 -23.36 -23.84
N PHE A 976 -15.97 -22.33 -24.41
CA PHE A 976 -16.74 -22.49 -25.65
C PHE A 976 -15.85 -22.98 -26.80
N TYR A 977 -14.69 -22.36 -27.03
CA TYR A 977 -13.76 -22.79 -28.08
C TYR A 977 -13.14 -24.16 -27.84
N GLN A 978 -12.95 -24.60 -26.58
CA GLN A 978 -12.64 -26.00 -26.27
C GLN A 978 -13.74 -26.93 -26.79
N GLY A 979 -15.00 -26.59 -26.52
CA GLY A 979 -16.15 -27.37 -26.99
C GLY A 979 -16.20 -27.44 -28.52
N MET A 980 -15.98 -26.31 -29.20
CA MET A 980 -15.93 -26.24 -30.66
C MET A 980 -14.78 -27.09 -31.23
N ALA A 981 -13.59 -27.03 -30.63
CA ALA A 981 -12.47 -27.87 -31.03
C ALA A 981 -12.76 -29.37 -30.86
N TRP A 982 -13.45 -29.78 -29.79
CA TRP A 982 -13.89 -31.16 -29.61
C TRP A 982 -14.91 -31.62 -30.67
N LEU A 983 -15.75 -30.73 -31.21
CA LEU A 983 -16.63 -31.06 -32.34
C LEU A 983 -15.81 -31.37 -33.60
N GLU A 984 -14.80 -30.55 -33.90
CA GLU A 984 -13.89 -30.77 -35.04
C GLU A 984 -13.06 -32.05 -34.89
N LEU A 985 -12.71 -32.42 -33.65
CA LEU A 985 -12.07 -33.70 -33.31
C LEU A 985 -13.05 -34.89 -33.26
N GLN A 986 -14.31 -34.70 -33.67
CA GLN A 986 -15.36 -35.72 -33.69
C GLN A 986 -15.69 -36.33 -32.31
N ASN A 987 -15.45 -35.59 -31.23
CA ASN A 987 -15.78 -35.99 -29.86
C ASN A 987 -16.97 -35.18 -29.31
N ALA A 988 -18.17 -35.48 -29.82
CA ALA A 988 -19.39 -34.79 -29.42
C ALA A 988 -19.71 -34.90 -27.91
N LYS A 989 -19.21 -35.95 -27.22
CA LYS A 989 -19.41 -36.13 -25.79
C LYS A 989 -18.68 -35.04 -25.00
N GLU A 990 -17.40 -34.83 -25.29
CA GLU A 990 -16.60 -33.82 -24.62
C GLU A 990 -17.03 -32.40 -24.99
N ALA A 991 -17.39 -32.16 -26.26
CA ALA A 991 -17.96 -30.88 -26.69
C ALA A 991 -19.22 -30.50 -25.90
N LYS A 992 -20.21 -31.40 -25.83
CA LYS A 992 -21.45 -31.18 -25.06
C LYS A 992 -21.18 -30.98 -23.58
N ARG A 993 -20.16 -31.64 -23.01
CA ARG A 993 -19.76 -31.44 -21.62
C ARG A 993 -19.33 -29.98 -21.36
N ARG A 994 -18.53 -29.39 -22.25
CA ARG A 994 -18.10 -27.97 -22.15
C ARG A 994 -19.29 -27.00 -22.24
N PHE A 995 -20.15 -27.19 -23.25
CA PHE A 995 -21.30 -26.31 -23.45
C PHE A 995 -22.32 -26.39 -22.31
N ASN A 996 -22.61 -27.60 -21.81
CA ASN A 996 -23.51 -27.76 -20.67
C ASN A 996 -22.94 -27.15 -19.39
N LYS A 997 -21.63 -27.27 -19.13
CA LYS A 997 -21.00 -26.60 -17.97
C LYS A 997 -21.24 -25.09 -17.96
N LEU A 998 -21.13 -24.43 -19.12
CA LEU A 998 -21.43 -22.99 -19.25
C LEU A 998 -22.89 -22.67 -18.93
N ILE A 999 -23.84 -23.46 -19.42
CA ILE A 999 -25.27 -23.30 -19.16
C ILE A 999 -25.58 -23.57 -17.69
N ASP A 1000 -25.13 -24.69 -17.15
CA ASP A 1000 -25.38 -25.13 -15.77
C ASP A 1000 -24.85 -24.11 -14.76
N TYR A 1001 -23.63 -23.57 -15.00
CA TYR A 1001 -23.08 -22.50 -14.17
C TYR A 1001 -23.95 -21.24 -14.26
N ALA A 1002 -24.27 -20.79 -15.48
CA ALA A 1002 -25.07 -19.59 -15.68
C ALA A 1002 -26.44 -19.69 -15.01
N GLU A 1003 -27.15 -20.80 -15.16
CA GLU A 1003 -28.48 -21.00 -14.56
C GLU A 1003 -28.43 -21.06 -13.03
N LYS A 1004 -27.35 -21.63 -12.47
CA LYS A 1004 -27.14 -21.69 -11.03
C LYS A 1004 -26.82 -20.33 -10.42
N HIS A 1005 -26.02 -19.51 -11.10
CA HIS A 1005 -25.40 -18.31 -10.53
C HIS A 1005 -26.01 -16.97 -11.01
N MET A 1006 -27.00 -16.99 -11.91
CA MET A 1006 -27.57 -15.76 -12.54
C MET A 1006 -28.12 -14.73 -11.56
N PHE A 1007 -28.64 -15.19 -10.42
CA PHE A 1007 -29.33 -14.36 -9.44
C PHE A 1007 -28.60 -14.33 -8.09
N ASP A 1008 -27.33 -14.69 -8.08
CA ASP A 1008 -26.48 -14.59 -6.90
C ASP A 1008 -26.28 -13.11 -6.51
N GLU A 1009 -26.27 -12.86 -5.20
CA GLU A 1009 -25.85 -11.57 -4.66
C GLU A 1009 -24.32 -11.51 -4.65
N VAL A 1010 -23.74 -10.78 -5.60
CA VAL A 1010 -22.30 -10.68 -5.77
C VAL A 1010 -21.73 -9.59 -4.89
N LYS A 1011 -20.72 -9.97 -4.10
CA LYS A 1011 -19.98 -9.09 -3.19
C LYS A 1011 -18.51 -9.17 -3.52
N ILE A 1012 -17.79 -8.07 -3.30
CA ILE A 1012 -16.32 -8.09 -3.40
C ILE A 1012 -15.79 -9.07 -2.36
N ASP A 1013 -14.89 -9.96 -2.81
CA ASP A 1013 -14.26 -10.96 -1.94
C ASP A 1013 -13.60 -10.28 -0.73
N TYR A 1014 -13.80 -10.85 0.45
CA TYR A 1014 -13.27 -10.33 1.71
C TYR A 1014 -11.74 -10.25 1.67
N PHE A 1015 -11.08 -11.20 1.01
CA PHE A 1015 -9.63 -11.27 0.86
C PHE A 1015 -9.15 -10.79 -0.52
N ALA A 1016 -9.92 -9.91 -1.18
CA ALA A 1016 -9.44 -9.23 -2.38
C ALA A 1016 -8.12 -8.51 -2.04
N VAL A 1017 -7.08 -8.72 -2.86
CA VAL A 1017 -5.76 -8.08 -2.67
C VAL A 1017 -5.62 -6.83 -3.54
N SER A 1018 -6.21 -6.86 -4.74
CA SER A 1018 -6.37 -5.70 -5.62
C SER A 1018 -7.68 -5.83 -6.38
N LEU A 1019 -8.30 -4.69 -6.70
CA LEU A 1019 -9.38 -4.62 -7.67
C LEU A 1019 -8.86 -3.93 -8.94
N PRO A 1020 -9.11 -4.49 -10.13
CA PRO A 1020 -8.41 -4.06 -11.34
C PRO A 1020 -8.83 -2.69 -11.89
N ASP A 1021 -10.01 -2.19 -11.54
CA ASP A 1021 -10.51 -0.97 -12.17
C ASP A 1021 -10.46 0.22 -11.20
N PHE A 1022 -9.72 1.26 -11.60
CA PHE A 1022 -9.87 2.62 -11.08
C PHE A 1022 -11.24 3.18 -11.51
N LEU A 1023 -12.33 2.68 -10.92
CA LEU A 1023 -13.67 3.17 -11.19
C LEU A 1023 -14.01 4.30 -10.23
N VAL A 1024 -14.18 5.50 -10.78
CA VAL A 1024 -14.73 6.64 -10.03
C VAL A 1024 -16.25 6.53 -9.86
N PHE A 1025 -16.90 5.71 -10.70
CA PHE A 1025 -18.33 5.39 -10.63
C PHE A 1025 -18.54 3.96 -10.15
N GLU A 1026 -19.33 3.78 -9.10
CA GLU A 1026 -19.66 2.46 -8.57
C GLU A 1026 -20.31 1.56 -9.64
N ASP A 1027 -20.06 0.26 -9.56
CA ASP A 1027 -20.60 -0.74 -10.49
C ASP A 1027 -21.68 -1.57 -9.81
N ASP A 1028 -22.71 -1.96 -10.56
CA ASP A 1028 -23.70 -2.91 -10.09
C ASP A 1028 -23.18 -4.33 -10.35
N LEU A 1029 -22.59 -4.93 -9.32
CA LEU A 1029 -21.98 -6.27 -9.40
C LEU A 1029 -23.00 -7.36 -9.71
N ASN A 1030 -24.25 -7.21 -9.27
CA ASN A 1030 -25.32 -8.17 -9.57
C ASN A 1030 -25.71 -8.09 -11.04
N LEU A 1031 -25.86 -6.87 -11.57
CA LEU A 1031 -26.10 -6.66 -12.99
C LEU A 1031 -24.95 -7.19 -13.85
N ARG A 1032 -23.69 -6.93 -13.46
CA ARG A 1032 -22.50 -7.46 -14.13
C ARG A 1032 -22.48 -8.99 -14.14
N ASN A 1033 -22.83 -9.63 -13.03
CA ASN A 1033 -22.94 -11.08 -12.95
C ASN A 1033 -24.08 -11.64 -13.81
N GLN A 1034 -25.24 -10.98 -13.82
CA GLN A 1034 -26.35 -11.36 -14.68
C GLN A 1034 -25.94 -11.31 -16.16
N ILE A 1035 -25.30 -10.22 -16.58
CA ILE A 1035 -24.76 -10.05 -17.94
C ILE A 1035 -23.79 -11.19 -18.29
N HIS A 1036 -22.84 -11.50 -17.39
CA HIS A 1036 -21.86 -12.58 -17.59
C HIS A 1036 -22.52 -13.96 -17.69
N CYS A 1037 -23.48 -14.27 -16.82
CA CYS A 1037 -24.21 -15.53 -16.85
C CYS A 1037 -25.03 -15.69 -18.14
N ARG A 1038 -25.74 -14.63 -18.57
CA ARG A 1038 -26.46 -14.65 -19.86
C ARG A 1038 -25.53 -14.85 -21.04
N TYR A 1039 -24.36 -14.20 -21.03
CA TYR A 1039 -23.33 -14.40 -22.05
C TYR A 1039 -22.85 -15.86 -22.10
N MET A 1040 -22.50 -16.45 -20.95
CA MET A 1040 -22.12 -17.87 -20.84
C MET A 1040 -23.21 -18.82 -21.35
N ARG A 1041 -24.46 -18.57 -20.97
CA ARG A 1041 -25.61 -19.35 -21.45
C ARG A 1041 -25.75 -19.24 -22.96
N GLY A 1042 -25.63 -18.02 -23.52
CA GLY A 1042 -25.61 -17.78 -24.95
C GLY A 1042 -24.54 -18.60 -25.67
N LEU A 1043 -23.30 -18.61 -25.16
CA LEU A 1043 -22.20 -19.41 -25.71
C LEU A 1043 -22.49 -20.92 -25.70
N GLY A 1044 -22.97 -21.46 -24.57
CA GLY A 1044 -23.32 -22.87 -24.46
C GLY A 1044 -24.44 -23.27 -25.43
N LEU A 1045 -25.47 -22.41 -25.57
CA LEU A 1045 -26.57 -22.62 -26.51
C LEU A 1045 -26.12 -22.60 -27.98
N ILE A 1046 -25.17 -21.72 -28.35
CA ILE A 1046 -24.53 -21.75 -29.69
C ILE A 1046 -23.87 -23.11 -29.92
N GLY A 1047 -23.08 -23.59 -28.95
CA GLY A 1047 -22.39 -24.87 -29.05
C GLY A 1047 -23.33 -26.09 -29.19
N LEU A 1048 -24.54 -25.99 -28.64
CA LEU A 1048 -25.61 -26.99 -28.79
C LEU A 1048 -26.48 -26.78 -30.04
N SER A 1049 -26.13 -25.81 -30.90
CA SER A 1049 -26.89 -25.43 -32.10
C SER A 1049 -28.33 -24.95 -31.81
N GLN A 1050 -28.56 -24.34 -30.64
CA GLN A 1050 -29.84 -23.77 -30.22
C GLN A 1050 -29.87 -22.25 -30.49
N PHE A 1051 -29.72 -21.86 -31.75
CA PHE A 1051 -29.42 -20.48 -32.15
C PHE A 1051 -30.50 -19.45 -31.79
N GLU A 1052 -31.79 -19.81 -31.82
CA GLU A 1052 -32.88 -18.89 -31.45
C GLU A 1052 -32.82 -18.50 -29.96
N GLN A 1053 -32.56 -19.48 -29.09
CA GLN A 1053 -32.42 -19.24 -27.65
C GLN A 1053 -31.12 -18.51 -27.33
N ALA A 1054 -30.02 -18.87 -28.01
CA ALA A 1054 -28.75 -18.17 -27.88
C ALA A 1054 -28.87 -16.69 -28.29
N ALA A 1055 -29.54 -16.42 -29.41
CA ALA A 1055 -29.81 -15.08 -29.88
C ALA A 1055 -30.57 -14.25 -28.84
N ALA A 1056 -31.62 -14.82 -28.23
CA ALA A 1056 -32.40 -14.14 -27.21
C ALA A 1056 -31.56 -13.77 -25.96
N GLU A 1057 -30.70 -14.68 -25.48
CA GLU A 1057 -29.80 -14.39 -24.34
C GLU A 1057 -28.78 -13.29 -24.67
N LEU A 1058 -28.17 -13.35 -25.86
CA LEU A 1058 -27.17 -12.37 -26.27
C LEU A 1058 -27.80 -11.00 -26.59
N ASP A 1059 -29.02 -10.97 -27.12
CA ASP A 1059 -29.77 -9.71 -27.33
C ASP A 1059 -30.14 -9.07 -25.98
N GLU A 1060 -30.46 -9.87 -24.96
CA GLU A 1060 -30.68 -9.37 -23.60
C GLU A 1060 -29.38 -8.86 -22.96
N VAL A 1061 -28.24 -9.52 -23.18
CA VAL A 1061 -26.92 -8.98 -22.79
C VAL A 1061 -26.69 -7.61 -23.42
N LEU A 1062 -26.98 -7.44 -24.71
CA LEU A 1062 -26.79 -6.17 -25.41
C LEU A 1062 -27.81 -5.10 -24.99
N ARG A 1063 -28.99 -5.50 -24.51
CA ARG A 1063 -29.96 -4.59 -23.92
C ARG A 1063 -29.47 -4.04 -22.57
N LEU A 1064 -28.84 -4.91 -21.75
CA LEU A 1064 -28.29 -4.54 -20.43
C LEU A 1064 -26.94 -3.81 -20.54
N ASN A 1065 -26.11 -4.18 -21.52
CA ASN A 1065 -24.83 -3.55 -21.83
C ASN A 1065 -24.60 -3.53 -23.34
N LEU A 1066 -24.96 -2.41 -23.95
CA LEU A 1066 -24.85 -2.18 -25.40
C LEU A 1066 -23.42 -2.28 -25.94
N ASN A 1067 -22.43 -2.10 -25.06
CA ASN A 1067 -21.01 -2.09 -25.40
C ASN A 1067 -20.33 -3.46 -25.12
N HIS A 1068 -21.08 -4.53 -24.83
CA HIS A 1068 -20.51 -5.84 -24.56
C HIS A 1068 -19.95 -6.53 -25.82
N LEU A 1069 -18.64 -6.46 -26.02
CA LEU A 1069 -17.94 -7.01 -27.20
C LEU A 1069 -18.22 -8.50 -27.46
N GLY A 1070 -18.07 -9.35 -26.43
CA GLY A 1070 -18.26 -10.80 -26.57
C GLY A 1070 -19.63 -11.18 -27.13
N ALA A 1071 -20.71 -10.61 -26.57
CA ALA A 1071 -22.07 -10.81 -27.07
C ALA A 1071 -22.26 -10.30 -28.50
N ARG A 1072 -21.73 -9.12 -28.88
CA ARG A 1072 -21.79 -8.63 -30.28
C ARG A 1072 -21.17 -9.61 -31.26
N ILE A 1073 -20.01 -10.16 -30.91
CA ILE A 1073 -19.26 -11.11 -31.75
C ILE A 1073 -20.05 -12.42 -31.91
N HIS A 1074 -20.43 -13.05 -30.79
CA HIS A 1074 -21.06 -14.37 -30.81
C HIS A 1074 -22.53 -14.32 -31.28
N ARG A 1075 -23.22 -13.18 -31.15
CA ARG A 1075 -24.59 -13.01 -31.66
C ARG A 1075 -24.68 -13.22 -33.17
N LYS A 1076 -23.60 -12.94 -33.91
CA LYS A 1076 -23.51 -13.18 -35.36
C LYS A 1076 -23.43 -14.67 -35.71
N MET A 1077 -23.01 -15.54 -34.78
CA MET A 1077 -22.97 -16.99 -34.97
C MET A 1077 -24.36 -17.63 -34.86
N CYS A 1078 -25.37 -16.89 -34.40
CA CYS A 1078 -26.76 -17.36 -34.31
C CYS A 1078 -27.57 -17.14 -35.60
N ASN A 1079 -26.98 -16.53 -36.63
CA ASN A 1079 -27.67 -16.11 -37.85
C ASN A 1079 -27.48 -17.09 -39.01
#